data_AF-A0A6N0ZIM0-F1
#
_entry.id   AF-A0A6N0ZIM0-F1
#
_cell.length_a   1.000
_cell.length_b   1.000
_cell.length_c   1.000
_cell.angle_alpha   90.00
_cell.angle_beta   90.00
_cell.angle_gamma   90.00
#
_symmetry.space_group_name_H-M   'P 1'
#
loop_
_entity.id
_entity.type
_entity.pdbx_description
1 polymer ?
#
loop_
_entity_poly.entity_id
_entity_poly.type
_entity_poly.pdbx_seq_one_letter_code
_entity_poly.pdbx_strand_id
1 'polypeptide(L)'
;MPTSSGVRSYSLVTAPAYGVTGTGLDQIVEYIHRDPGLAGATDGKDIKAGAQAANSLNQLIVQAAKATGAAADKVFTAAEVSAMNAYLRSNFQMQWTLLHGDDEAGSETGFHRVQDDGGSTRYRGEKLIDTVADGLYHMGFEIRDARFLNEDGDPNASVGQVAEWLTQFFTDHSTSATGLDRITDLIMADAGLDRRISDAQIAAGADAANGLNLMLRDALSATGVARDEWISVQDVVALNRYLRADAGRLADWTRLHGDDEKCLETGFHKVQNDGATTTFFGENLANTVADGIYHLGFKIRDGHLLNEDGDRNASLSDVADWLNYFLTDASTTGTGLDRIVDLIKSDRGLARQTEAGDINQGAKAADAMNKIIVDLIGRTGAHADGWITVEELSEINRLLRGNTALLKRWTDLHGDDEGDQVSGYHFVQGNGATTNFFGRNLVDTVGDGIYHLGFEIRDGRFLNEDGDANASLSDVATWLNFFYGQAPIILGDEAANTIDGDERGEQINAGGGNDSISAGAGNDLVYGGWGSDRVRGGDGNDLIYGGSGNDSLEGGSGEDIFRVTGSAGCGLEGYDRYDGGAGTDRIVAYGGKVDIGLAAFGPANGVEIVDASGASGAVRLLGDWNDNLLDFSATSFVGKLSIDGGGGRDTIIGSAGDDRIDGGSWGDQTLSGGEGNDVLHGGTGTDRLSGGGGGDTFQVTGNVGSGFEGYDRYDGGAGTDRIVAYGGKVDIGLAAFGPANGVEIVDASGASGAVRLLGDWNDNLLDFSATSFVGKLSIDGGGGRDTIIGSAGDDRIDGGSWGDQTLSGGEGNDVLHGGTGTDRLSGGGGGDTFQVTGNVGSGFEGYDRYDGGAGTDRIVAYGGKVDIGLAAFGPANGVEIVDASGASGAVRLLGDWNDNLLDFSATSFVGKLSIDGGGGRDTIIGSAGDDRIDGGSWGDQTLSGGEGNDVLRGGTGTDRLSGGGGGDTFQVTGNVGSGFEGYDRYDGGAGTDRIVAYGGKVDIGLAAFAPANGVEIVDASGASGAVRLLGDWNDNLLDFSATSFVGKLSIDGGGGRDTIVGTAAGDVIFGGHGADVVDGRGGNDTITGGSGADTFVFGSAWGRDVVNDFQDGLDRLDFRGTVPGGFKSLKIVATDHGASISWAGNEVLLVGVKAADVGAADFIF
;
A
#
# COMPACT_ATOMS: atom_id res chain seq x y z
N MET A 1 -15.58 -47.03 4.83
CA MET A 1 -15.24 -46.03 5.86
C MET A 1 -15.97 -44.79 5.42
N PRO A 2 -16.90 -44.21 6.20
CA PRO A 2 -17.24 -42.81 5.95
C PRO A 2 -15.91 -42.08 6.02
N THR A 3 -15.54 -41.37 4.95
CA THR A 3 -14.35 -40.52 5.04
C THR A 3 -14.56 -39.66 6.27
N SER A 4 -13.54 -39.59 7.12
CA SER A 4 -13.53 -38.78 8.34
C SER A 4 -13.57 -37.28 8.06
N SER A 5 -14.11 -36.86 6.90
CA SER A 5 -14.31 -35.51 6.45
C SER A 5 -15.77 -35.16 6.67
N GLY A 6 -16.08 -34.09 7.41
CA GLY A 6 -17.46 -33.64 7.63
C GLY A 6 -18.19 -33.12 6.38
N VAL A 7 -17.61 -33.28 5.18
CA VAL A 7 -18.16 -32.85 3.90
C VAL A 7 -19.46 -33.59 3.58
N ARG A 8 -20.50 -32.85 3.20
CA ARG A 8 -21.81 -33.39 2.80
C ARG A 8 -22.39 -32.65 1.61
N SER A 9 -23.06 -33.38 0.73
CA SER A 9 -23.71 -32.85 -0.47
C SER A 9 -25.23 -32.92 -0.33
N TYR A 10 -25.92 -31.90 -0.81
CA TYR A 10 -27.37 -31.74 -0.69
C TYR A 10 -27.95 -31.18 -1.99
N SER A 11 -29.13 -31.66 -2.38
CA SER A 11 -29.92 -30.99 -3.42
C SER A 11 -31.41 -31.25 -3.19
N LEU A 12 -32.26 -30.33 -3.65
CA LEU A 12 -33.71 -30.59 -3.61
C LEU A 12 -34.11 -31.65 -4.63
N VAL A 13 -34.98 -32.58 -4.20
CA VAL A 13 -35.65 -33.52 -5.11
C VAL A 13 -36.91 -32.86 -5.66
N THR A 14 -36.88 -32.48 -6.94
CA THR A 14 -37.88 -31.59 -7.56
C THR A 14 -39.16 -32.27 -8.03
N ALA A 15 -39.24 -33.61 -8.00
CA ALA A 15 -40.50 -34.35 -8.16
C ALA A 15 -40.40 -35.77 -7.57
N PRO A 16 -41.37 -36.22 -6.76
CA PRO A 16 -41.45 -37.62 -6.39
C PRO A 16 -41.75 -38.46 -7.64
N ALA A 17 -40.87 -39.41 -7.97
CA ALA A 17 -41.24 -40.49 -8.86
C ALA A 17 -42.15 -41.42 -8.06
N TYR A 18 -43.46 -41.40 -8.35
CA TYR A 18 -44.39 -42.33 -7.72
C TYR A 18 -44.02 -43.77 -8.09
N GLY A 19 -44.11 -44.66 -7.10
CA GLY A 19 -44.06 -46.08 -7.38
C GLY A 19 -45.11 -46.45 -8.43
N VAL A 20 -44.78 -47.39 -9.30
CA VAL A 20 -45.63 -47.76 -10.45
C VAL A 20 -46.22 -49.16 -10.32
N THR A 21 -46.13 -49.75 -9.13
CA THR A 21 -46.58 -51.12 -8.91
C THR A 21 -48.10 -51.23 -8.80
N GLY A 22 -48.78 -50.15 -8.40
CA GLY A 22 -50.21 -50.11 -8.14
C GLY A 22 -50.60 -50.86 -6.87
N THR A 23 -49.65 -51.06 -5.96
CA THR A 23 -49.83 -51.70 -4.65
C THR A 23 -49.37 -50.72 -3.56
N GLY A 24 -49.57 -51.07 -2.28
CA GLY A 24 -49.08 -50.25 -1.16
C GLY A 24 -47.55 -50.04 -1.17
N LEU A 25 -46.79 -50.79 -1.99
CA LEU A 25 -45.33 -50.76 -1.97
C LEU A 25 -44.82 -49.44 -2.51
N ASP A 26 -45.64 -48.79 -3.32
CA ASP A 26 -45.40 -47.45 -3.85
C ASP A 26 -45.23 -46.42 -2.72
N GLN A 27 -45.79 -46.67 -1.52
CA GLN A 27 -45.60 -45.84 -0.33
C GLN A 27 -44.14 -45.81 0.12
N ILE A 28 -43.39 -46.92 0.03
CA ILE A 28 -41.95 -46.94 0.39
C ILE A 28 -41.16 -45.99 -0.52
N VAL A 29 -41.45 -46.00 -1.82
CA VAL A 29 -40.81 -45.10 -2.81
C VAL A 29 -41.17 -43.64 -2.52
N GLU A 30 -42.42 -43.38 -2.16
CA GLU A 30 -42.88 -42.04 -1.77
C GLU A 30 -42.21 -41.57 -0.46
N TYR A 31 -42.10 -42.44 0.54
CA TYR A 31 -41.41 -42.13 1.79
C TYR A 31 -39.93 -41.84 1.58
N ILE A 32 -39.23 -42.54 0.66
CA ILE A 32 -37.82 -42.20 0.36
C ILE A 32 -37.70 -40.76 -0.16
N HIS A 33 -38.59 -40.31 -1.05
CA HIS A 33 -38.56 -38.93 -1.59
C HIS A 33 -38.98 -37.87 -0.56
N ARG A 34 -39.89 -38.23 0.34
CA ARG A 34 -40.52 -37.31 1.31
C ARG A 34 -39.92 -37.40 2.71
N ASP A 35 -39.00 -38.32 2.96
CA ASP A 35 -38.41 -38.49 4.30
C ASP A 35 -37.68 -37.20 4.69
N PRO A 36 -38.09 -36.54 5.78
CA PRO A 36 -37.52 -35.27 6.18
C PRO A 36 -36.07 -35.40 6.65
N GLY A 37 -35.69 -36.60 7.13
CA GLY A 37 -34.34 -36.91 7.55
C GLY A 37 -33.39 -37.11 6.37
N LEU A 38 -33.79 -37.89 5.36
CA LEU A 38 -33.00 -38.02 4.12
C LEU A 38 -32.86 -36.67 3.41
N ALA A 39 -33.97 -35.94 3.27
CA ALA A 39 -33.97 -34.66 2.56
C ALA A 39 -33.01 -33.62 3.16
N GLY A 40 -32.73 -33.70 4.46
CA GLY A 40 -31.80 -32.83 5.15
C GLY A 40 -30.42 -33.42 5.42
N ALA A 41 -30.16 -34.65 4.99
CA ALA A 41 -28.92 -35.38 5.23
C ALA A 41 -28.23 -35.94 3.96
N THR A 42 -28.95 -36.03 2.83
CA THR A 42 -28.53 -36.73 1.61
C THR A 42 -28.76 -35.87 0.35
N ASP A 43 -27.91 -36.02 -0.67
CA ASP A 43 -28.07 -35.39 -1.98
C ASP A 43 -29.32 -35.94 -2.70
N GLY A 44 -30.09 -35.07 -3.35
CA GLY A 44 -31.28 -35.46 -4.08
C GLY A 44 -31.01 -36.44 -5.24
N LYS A 45 -29.79 -36.47 -5.80
CA LYS A 45 -29.40 -37.47 -6.81
C LYS A 45 -29.41 -38.89 -6.23
N ASP A 46 -28.93 -39.05 -5.00
CA ASP A 46 -28.84 -40.32 -4.30
C ASP A 46 -30.21 -40.76 -3.79
N ILE A 47 -31.01 -39.83 -3.26
CA ILE A 47 -32.42 -40.07 -2.92
C ILE A 47 -33.19 -40.60 -4.14
N LYS A 48 -33.02 -39.96 -5.31
CA LYS A 48 -33.67 -40.38 -6.55
C LYS A 48 -33.18 -41.75 -7.01
N ALA A 49 -31.88 -42.02 -6.94
CA ALA A 49 -31.31 -43.30 -7.32
C ALA A 49 -31.79 -44.44 -6.40
N GLY A 50 -31.76 -44.24 -5.08
CA GLY A 50 -32.26 -45.20 -4.09
C GLY A 50 -33.75 -45.46 -4.24
N ALA A 51 -34.55 -44.43 -4.51
CA ALA A 51 -35.98 -44.59 -4.77
C ALA A 51 -36.27 -45.34 -6.08
N GLN A 52 -35.48 -45.13 -7.14
CA GLN A 52 -35.58 -45.89 -8.39
C GLN A 52 -35.22 -47.37 -8.20
N ALA A 53 -34.21 -47.64 -7.36
CA ALA A 53 -33.83 -48.99 -6.96
C ALA A 53 -34.96 -49.67 -6.17
N ALA A 54 -35.50 -49.01 -5.14
CA ALA A 54 -36.64 -49.46 -4.36
C ALA A 54 -37.88 -49.76 -5.23
N ASN A 55 -38.23 -48.87 -6.16
CA ASN A 55 -39.34 -49.07 -7.10
C ASN A 55 -39.11 -50.32 -7.98
N SER A 56 -37.88 -50.53 -8.44
CA SER A 56 -37.53 -51.69 -9.25
C SER A 56 -37.59 -53.00 -8.44
N LEU A 57 -37.14 -52.99 -7.18
CA LEU A 57 -37.27 -54.12 -6.24
C LEU A 57 -38.75 -54.43 -5.95
N ASN A 58 -39.57 -53.40 -5.70
CA ASN A 58 -41.01 -53.54 -5.46
C ASN A 58 -41.73 -54.21 -6.65
N GLN A 59 -41.37 -53.86 -7.89
CA GLN A 59 -41.92 -54.52 -9.09
C GLN A 59 -41.60 -56.03 -9.12
N LEU A 60 -40.38 -56.42 -8.73
CA LEU A 60 -39.97 -57.82 -8.65
C LEU A 60 -40.73 -58.57 -7.54
N ILE A 61 -41.00 -57.93 -6.41
CA ILE A 61 -41.83 -58.48 -5.32
C ILE A 61 -43.25 -58.75 -5.81
N VAL A 62 -43.88 -57.78 -6.49
CA VAL A 62 -45.23 -57.95 -7.07
C VAL A 62 -45.24 -59.07 -8.12
N GLN A 63 -44.18 -59.20 -8.92
CA GLN A 63 -44.05 -60.30 -9.88
C GLN A 63 -43.93 -61.66 -9.17
N ALA A 64 -43.15 -61.74 -8.09
CA ALA A 64 -43.00 -62.96 -7.29
C ALA A 64 -44.33 -63.36 -6.63
N ALA A 65 -45.03 -62.41 -6.00
CA ALA A 65 -46.33 -62.65 -5.36
C ALA A 65 -47.37 -63.17 -6.37
N LYS A 66 -47.44 -62.57 -7.56
CA LYS A 66 -48.31 -63.04 -8.66
C LYS A 66 -47.95 -64.46 -9.13
N ALA A 67 -46.66 -64.79 -9.19
CA ALA A 67 -46.19 -66.10 -9.66
C ALA A 67 -46.43 -67.22 -8.64
N THR A 68 -46.36 -66.92 -7.34
CA THR A 68 -46.56 -67.88 -6.25
C THR A 68 -47.99 -67.95 -5.74
N GLY A 69 -48.82 -66.94 -6.07
CA GLY A 69 -50.19 -66.81 -5.57
C GLY A 69 -50.27 -66.30 -4.13
N ALA A 70 -49.22 -65.65 -3.64
CA ALA A 70 -49.16 -65.10 -2.28
C ALA A 70 -50.18 -63.97 -2.06
N ALA A 71 -50.69 -63.87 -0.82
CA ALA A 71 -51.56 -62.79 -0.35
C ALA A 71 -52.91 -62.65 -1.08
N ALA A 72 -53.50 -63.77 -1.51
CA ALA A 72 -54.85 -63.78 -2.09
C ALA A 72 -55.94 -63.26 -1.12
N ASP A 73 -55.70 -63.35 0.19
CA ASP A 73 -56.55 -62.86 1.27
C ASP A 73 -56.06 -61.51 1.85
N LYS A 74 -55.11 -60.85 1.18
CA LYS A 74 -54.45 -59.60 1.58
C LYS A 74 -53.52 -59.71 2.79
N VAL A 75 -53.19 -60.93 3.24
CA VAL A 75 -52.24 -61.17 4.34
C VAL A 75 -51.11 -62.07 3.83
N PHE A 76 -49.86 -61.77 4.19
CA PHE A 76 -48.71 -62.61 3.86
C PHE A 76 -48.38 -63.53 5.04
N THR A 77 -48.07 -64.79 4.73
CA THR A 77 -47.55 -65.77 5.68
C THR A 77 -46.07 -66.07 5.43
N ALA A 78 -45.35 -66.53 6.46
CA ALA A 78 -43.94 -66.91 6.32
C ALA A 78 -43.69 -67.99 5.23
N ALA A 79 -44.69 -68.87 4.99
CA ALA A 79 -44.62 -69.88 3.94
C ALA A 79 -44.70 -69.26 2.54
N GLU A 80 -45.56 -68.26 2.34
CA GLU A 80 -45.68 -67.53 1.08
C GLU A 80 -44.42 -66.72 0.78
N VAL A 81 -43.87 -66.03 1.79
CA VAL A 81 -42.60 -65.30 1.66
C VAL A 81 -41.45 -66.23 1.29
N SER A 82 -41.38 -67.43 1.90
CA SER A 82 -40.38 -68.45 1.53
C SER A 82 -40.51 -68.91 0.06
N ALA A 83 -41.75 -69.04 -0.43
CA ALA A 83 -42.00 -69.41 -1.83
C ALA A 83 -41.59 -68.28 -2.79
N MET A 84 -41.86 -67.01 -2.41
CA MET A 84 -41.44 -65.83 -3.17
C MET A 84 -39.92 -65.72 -3.24
N ASN A 85 -39.21 -65.91 -2.11
CA ASN A 85 -37.75 -65.95 -2.06
C ASN A 85 -37.15 -66.97 -3.05
N ALA A 86 -37.66 -68.21 -3.05
CA ALA A 86 -37.18 -69.25 -3.96
C ALA A 86 -37.36 -68.87 -5.45
N TYR A 87 -38.46 -68.18 -5.77
CA TYR A 87 -38.72 -67.65 -7.11
C TYR A 87 -37.76 -66.51 -7.47
N LEU A 88 -37.55 -65.54 -6.59
CA LEU A 88 -36.63 -64.41 -6.79
C LEU A 88 -35.19 -64.90 -7.01
N ARG A 89 -34.70 -65.81 -6.17
CA ARG A 89 -33.35 -66.41 -6.29
C ARG A 89 -33.15 -67.18 -7.60
N SER A 90 -34.18 -67.87 -8.07
CA SER A 90 -34.07 -68.70 -9.29
C SER A 90 -34.16 -67.89 -10.58
N ASN A 91 -34.79 -66.71 -10.56
CA ASN A 91 -35.13 -65.96 -11.77
C ASN A 91 -34.50 -64.57 -11.86
N PHE A 92 -34.16 -63.94 -10.72
CA PHE A 92 -33.77 -62.52 -10.66
C PHE A 92 -32.53 -62.23 -9.79
N GLN A 93 -31.79 -63.24 -9.32
CA GLN A 93 -30.68 -63.06 -8.37
C GLN A 93 -29.71 -61.91 -8.72
N MET A 94 -29.16 -61.88 -9.95
CA MET A 94 -28.19 -60.85 -10.34
C MET A 94 -28.81 -59.45 -10.40
N GLN A 95 -30.03 -59.35 -10.93
CA GLN A 95 -30.75 -58.07 -11.01
C GLN A 95 -31.11 -57.58 -9.62
N TRP A 96 -31.54 -58.48 -8.73
CA TRP A 96 -31.87 -58.17 -7.35
C TRP A 96 -30.67 -57.63 -6.59
N THR A 97 -29.51 -58.30 -6.65
CA THR A 97 -28.28 -57.83 -5.98
C THR A 97 -27.83 -56.47 -6.48
N LEU A 98 -27.87 -56.20 -7.80
CA LEU A 98 -27.50 -54.88 -8.34
C LEU A 98 -28.46 -53.77 -7.89
N LEU A 99 -29.75 -54.06 -7.79
CA LEU A 99 -30.75 -53.09 -7.33
C LEU A 99 -30.70 -52.90 -5.82
N HIS A 100 -30.41 -53.94 -5.05
CA HIS A 100 -30.19 -53.86 -3.61
C HIS A 100 -29.01 -52.92 -3.32
N GLY A 101 -27.90 -53.15 -4.00
CA GLY A 101 -26.69 -52.35 -3.86
C GLY A 101 -25.58 -53.09 -3.14
N ASP A 102 -24.50 -52.35 -2.98
CA ASP A 102 -23.28 -52.73 -2.26
C ASP A 102 -22.87 -51.51 -1.44
N ASP A 103 -22.44 -51.74 -0.20
CA ASP A 103 -21.93 -50.77 0.77
C ASP A 103 -20.41 -50.93 1.02
N GLU A 104 -19.75 -51.87 0.32
CA GLU A 104 -18.30 -52.07 0.45
C GLU A 104 -17.47 -50.90 -0.12
N ALA A 105 -16.27 -50.72 0.45
CA ALA A 105 -15.26 -49.75 -0.01
C ALA A 105 -15.68 -48.26 -0.03
N GLY A 106 -16.83 -47.90 0.57
CA GLY A 106 -17.28 -46.51 0.69
C GLY A 106 -17.96 -45.94 -0.56
N SER A 107 -18.47 -46.79 -1.44
CA SER A 107 -19.27 -46.39 -2.60
C SER A 107 -20.61 -47.09 -2.58
N GLU A 108 -21.64 -46.41 -2.08
CA GLU A 108 -23.00 -46.93 -2.07
C GLU A 108 -23.61 -47.00 -3.48
N THR A 109 -24.25 -48.12 -3.80
CA THR A 109 -24.99 -48.31 -5.05
C THR A 109 -26.40 -48.84 -4.77
N GLY A 110 -27.28 -48.87 -5.77
CA GLY A 110 -28.63 -49.41 -5.61
C GLY A 110 -29.45 -48.68 -4.54
N PHE A 111 -30.16 -49.45 -3.71
CA PHE A 111 -30.95 -48.97 -2.57
C PHE A 111 -30.08 -48.47 -1.41
N HIS A 112 -28.84 -48.98 -1.26
CA HIS A 112 -27.94 -48.55 -0.18
C HIS A 112 -27.57 -47.06 -0.21
N ARG A 113 -27.81 -46.33 -1.32
CA ARG A 113 -27.63 -44.87 -1.42
C ARG A 113 -28.55 -44.02 -0.52
N VAL A 114 -29.52 -44.66 0.13
CA VAL A 114 -30.45 -44.01 1.07
C VAL A 114 -30.53 -44.77 2.40
N GLN A 115 -29.72 -45.81 2.58
CA GLN A 115 -29.73 -46.64 3.77
C GLN A 115 -28.69 -46.09 4.75
N ASP A 116 -29.10 -45.86 6.00
CA ASP A 116 -28.24 -45.25 7.03
C ASP A 116 -27.80 -43.80 6.74
N ASP A 117 -28.37 -43.17 5.70
CA ASP A 117 -28.11 -41.80 5.27
C ASP A 117 -29.00 -40.74 5.92
N GLY A 118 -29.59 -41.05 7.07
CA GLY A 118 -30.39 -40.09 7.84
C GLY A 118 -31.91 -40.26 7.73
N GLY A 119 -32.40 -41.37 7.16
CA GLY A 119 -33.81 -41.73 7.18
C GLY A 119 -34.43 -41.68 8.58
N SER A 120 -35.52 -40.93 8.72
CA SER A 120 -36.15 -40.60 10.01
C SER A 120 -37.57 -41.14 10.17
N THR A 121 -38.21 -41.54 9.07
CA THR A 121 -39.53 -42.17 9.07
C THR A 121 -39.45 -43.49 9.83
N ARG A 122 -40.51 -43.78 10.58
CA ARG A 122 -40.59 -44.95 11.45
C ARG A 122 -41.88 -45.70 11.21
N TYR A 123 -41.79 -47.02 11.28
CA TYR A 123 -42.90 -47.96 11.26
C TYR A 123 -42.82 -48.84 12.51
N ARG A 124 -43.87 -48.87 13.34
CA ARG A 124 -43.93 -49.61 14.63
C ARG A 124 -42.72 -49.37 15.56
N GLY A 125 -42.12 -48.18 15.44
CA GLY A 125 -40.96 -47.75 16.23
C GLY A 125 -39.60 -48.05 15.59
N GLU A 126 -39.54 -48.86 14.54
CA GLU A 126 -38.34 -49.16 13.75
C GLU A 126 -38.13 -48.13 12.64
N LYS A 127 -36.88 -47.94 12.17
CA LYS A 127 -36.61 -47.03 11.06
C LYS A 127 -37.13 -47.63 9.75
N LEU A 128 -37.96 -46.88 9.03
CA LEU A 128 -38.64 -47.39 7.85
C LEU A 128 -37.64 -47.79 6.76
N ILE A 129 -36.64 -46.95 6.49
CA ILE A 129 -35.70 -47.16 5.38
C ILE A 129 -34.60 -48.13 5.83
N ASP A 130 -33.87 -47.78 6.89
CA ASP A 130 -32.71 -48.53 7.40
C ASP A 130 -33.02 -49.90 8.02
N THR A 131 -34.29 -50.26 8.25
CA THR A 131 -34.63 -51.54 8.90
C THR A 131 -35.75 -52.28 8.18
N VAL A 132 -36.88 -51.61 7.94
CA VAL A 132 -38.07 -52.27 7.38
C VAL A 132 -37.93 -52.50 5.88
N ALA A 133 -37.58 -51.45 5.12
CA ALA A 133 -37.37 -51.54 3.68
C ALA A 133 -36.14 -52.39 3.35
N ASP A 134 -35.02 -52.16 4.04
CA ASP A 134 -33.82 -53.01 3.97
C ASP A 134 -34.17 -54.49 4.18
N GLY A 135 -34.77 -54.85 5.31
CA GLY A 135 -35.10 -56.24 5.60
C GLY A 135 -36.10 -56.87 4.62
N LEU A 136 -36.99 -56.07 4.01
CA LEU A 136 -37.87 -56.51 2.92
C LEU A 136 -37.10 -56.74 1.62
N TYR A 137 -36.09 -55.92 1.32
CA TYR A 137 -35.21 -56.06 0.17
C TYR A 137 -34.15 -57.15 0.34
N HIS A 138 -33.91 -57.63 1.56
CA HIS A 138 -33.15 -58.87 1.80
C HIS A 138 -33.89 -60.17 1.39
N MET A 139 -35.16 -60.09 0.99
CA MET A 139 -35.95 -61.27 0.58
C MET A 139 -35.42 -61.95 -0.69
N GLY A 140 -34.49 -61.35 -1.44
CA GLY A 140 -33.80 -62.00 -2.56
C GLY A 140 -32.59 -62.86 -2.14
N PHE A 141 -32.19 -62.83 -0.87
CA PHE A 141 -30.98 -63.49 -0.37
C PHE A 141 -31.26 -64.83 0.32
N GLU A 142 -30.22 -65.50 0.80
CA GLU A 142 -30.34 -66.88 1.29
C GLU A 142 -31.09 -66.93 2.62
N ILE A 143 -31.94 -67.95 2.82
CA ILE A 143 -32.61 -68.18 4.12
C ILE A 143 -31.83 -69.23 4.90
N ARG A 144 -31.41 -68.89 6.13
CA ARG A 144 -30.84 -69.82 7.11
C ARG A 144 -31.48 -69.59 8.47
N ASP A 145 -31.89 -70.67 9.14
CA ASP A 145 -32.56 -70.63 10.45
C ASP A 145 -33.77 -69.67 10.50
N ALA A 146 -34.59 -69.67 9.44
CA ALA A 146 -35.76 -68.81 9.25
C ALA A 146 -35.47 -67.29 9.23
N ARG A 147 -34.23 -66.90 8.93
CA ARG A 147 -33.81 -65.52 8.70
C ARG A 147 -33.15 -65.37 7.33
N PHE A 148 -33.33 -64.22 6.70
CA PHE A 148 -32.58 -63.85 5.51
C PHE A 148 -31.13 -63.54 5.90
N LEU A 149 -30.19 -63.84 5.02
CA LEU A 149 -28.79 -63.44 5.16
C LEU A 149 -28.53 -62.16 4.37
N ASN A 150 -27.63 -61.31 4.87
CA ASN A 150 -27.09 -60.20 4.08
C ASN A 150 -25.98 -60.68 3.12
N GLU A 151 -25.40 -59.72 2.40
CA GLU A 151 -24.31 -59.89 1.42
C GLU A 151 -23.09 -60.58 2.04
N ASP A 152 -22.83 -60.31 3.32
CA ASP A 152 -21.74 -60.88 4.12
C ASP A 152 -22.07 -62.25 4.73
N GLY A 153 -23.31 -62.71 4.62
CA GLY A 153 -23.78 -63.98 5.18
C GLY A 153 -24.20 -63.92 6.66
N ASP A 154 -24.38 -62.74 7.22
CA ASP A 154 -24.90 -62.48 8.57
C ASP A 154 -26.45 -62.45 8.59
N PRO A 155 -27.11 -62.85 9.70
CA PRO A 155 -28.57 -62.89 9.77
C PRO A 155 -29.22 -61.49 9.82
N ASN A 156 -30.05 -61.16 8.82
CA ASN A 156 -30.94 -59.99 8.79
C ASN A 156 -32.37 -60.40 9.22
N ALA A 157 -33.44 -59.80 8.68
CA ALA A 157 -34.83 -59.97 9.13
C ALA A 157 -35.31 -61.43 9.09
N SER A 158 -36.20 -61.80 10.01
CA SER A 158 -36.85 -63.12 9.97
C SER A 158 -37.90 -63.18 8.86
N VAL A 159 -38.16 -64.38 8.35
CA VAL A 159 -39.20 -64.60 7.33
C VAL A 159 -40.59 -64.20 7.84
N GLY A 160 -40.83 -64.29 9.16
CA GLY A 160 -42.06 -63.82 9.80
C GLY A 160 -42.20 -62.30 9.76
N GLN A 161 -41.15 -61.57 10.15
CA GLN A 161 -41.14 -60.09 10.10
C GLN A 161 -41.36 -59.55 8.69
N VAL A 162 -40.73 -60.15 7.68
CA VAL A 162 -40.94 -59.74 6.28
C VAL A 162 -42.38 -60.00 5.82
N ALA A 163 -43.04 -61.06 6.30
CA ALA A 163 -44.45 -61.32 6.00
C ALA A 163 -45.37 -60.26 6.66
N GLU A 164 -45.06 -59.84 7.88
CA GLU A 164 -45.76 -58.76 8.58
C GLU A 164 -45.61 -57.44 7.81
N TRP A 165 -44.39 -57.05 7.44
CA TRP A 165 -44.14 -55.82 6.67
C TRP A 165 -44.78 -55.84 5.28
N LEU A 166 -44.73 -56.95 4.56
CA LEU A 166 -45.44 -57.08 3.28
C LEU A 166 -46.95 -56.97 3.43
N THR A 167 -47.54 -57.47 4.51
CA THR A 167 -48.99 -57.33 4.74
C THR A 167 -49.38 -55.86 4.80
N GLN A 168 -48.56 -55.03 5.47
CA GLN A 168 -48.74 -53.59 5.51
C GLN A 168 -48.50 -52.94 4.14
N PHE A 169 -47.27 -53.07 3.62
CA PHE A 169 -46.84 -52.28 2.48
C PHE A 169 -47.26 -52.90 1.15
N PHE A 170 -47.99 -54.01 1.09
CA PHE A 170 -48.50 -54.52 -0.20
C PHE A 170 -49.95 -54.09 -0.45
N THR A 171 -50.76 -53.91 0.58
CA THR A 171 -52.15 -53.44 0.45
C THR A 171 -52.23 -51.95 0.77
N ASP A 172 -52.72 -51.14 -0.17
CA ASP A 172 -52.92 -49.72 0.09
C ASP A 172 -54.18 -49.48 0.93
N HIS A 173 -54.00 -48.94 2.14
CA HIS A 173 -55.05 -48.64 3.11
C HIS A 173 -55.38 -47.14 3.18
N SER A 174 -54.73 -46.30 2.37
CA SER A 174 -54.75 -44.83 2.48
C SER A 174 -55.00 -44.20 1.10
N THR A 175 -56.27 -44.14 0.69
CA THR A 175 -56.67 -43.89 -0.71
C THR A 175 -57.46 -42.61 -0.93
N SER A 176 -57.58 -41.75 0.08
CA SER A 176 -58.35 -40.52 -0.06
C SER A 176 -57.69 -39.52 -1.00
N ALA A 177 -56.38 -39.63 -1.22
CA ALA A 177 -55.54 -38.65 -1.90
C ALA A 177 -55.65 -37.26 -1.25
N THR A 178 -55.72 -37.23 0.08
CA THR A 178 -55.71 -36.02 0.90
C THR A 178 -54.76 -36.22 2.08
N GLY A 179 -54.33 -35.15 2.75
CA GLY A 179 -53.42 -35.30 3.90
C GLY A 179 -54.04 -36.03 5.11
N LEU A 180 -55.34 -36.34 5.09
CA LEU A 180 -55.97 -37.25 6.05
C LEU A 180 -55.47 -38.70 5.93
N ASP A 181 -54.92 -39.10 4.78
CA ASP A 181 -54.27 -40.40 4.58
C ASP A 181 -53.12 -40.64 5.58
N ARG A 182 -52.55 -39.56 6.12
CA ARG A 182 -51.56 -39.65 7.20
C ARG A 182 -52.13 -40.28 8.46
N ILE A 183 -53.42 -40.09 8.76
CA ILE A 183 -54.08 -40.69 9.93
C ILE A 183 -54.14 -42.22 9.75
N THR A 184 -54.49 -42.69 8.56
CA THR A 184 -54.60 -44.12 8.26
C THR A 184 -53.22 -44.79 8.27
N ASP A 185 -52.20 -44.14 7.71
CA ASP A 185 -50.81 -44.61 7.77
C ASP A 185 -50.31 -44.75 9.22
N LEU A 186 -50.57 -43.75 10.06
CA LEU A 186 -50.14 -43.74 11.45
C LEU A 186 -50.86 -44.78 12.31
N ILE A 187 -52.13 -45.07 12.03
CA ILE A 187 -52.87 -46.16 12.69
C ILE A 187 -52.20 -47.50 12.35
N MET A 188 -51.89 -47.74 11.09
CA MET A 188 -51.24 -48.98 10.66
C MET A 188 -49.82 -49.14 11.26
N ALA A 189 -49.13 -48.03 11.44
CA ALA A 189 -47.78 -47.98 11.98
C ALA A 189 -47.70 -47.92 13.53
N ASP A 190 -48.83 -47.91 14.26
CA ASP A 190 -48.84 -47.72 15.71
C ASP A 190 -48.29 -48.95 16.47
N ALA A 191 -47.16 -48.77 17.16
CA ALA A 191 -46.50 -49.82 17.92
C ALA A 191 -47.30 -50.31 19.14
N GLY A 192 -48.23 -49.50 19.62
CA GLY A 192 -49.10 -49.84 20.74
C GLY A 192 -50.23 -50.76 20.33
N LEU A 193 -50.87 -50.47 19.19
CA LEU A 193 -51.90 -51.33 18.59
C LEU A 193 -51.35 -52.70 18.21
N ASP A 194 -50.18 -52.73 17.56
CA ASP A 194 -49.47 -53.97 17.18
C ASP A 194 -49.25 -54.92 18.37
N ARG A 195 -48.93 -54.38 19.55
CA ARG A 195 -48.70 -55.17 20.77
C ARG A 195 -49.99 -55.72 21.39
N ARG A 196 -51.17 -55.27 20.94
CA ARG A 196 -52.45 -55.49 21.63
C ARG A 196 -53.49 -56.21 20.78
N ILE A 197 -53.55 -55.94 19.49
CA ILE A 197 -54.56 -56.48 18.56
C ILE A 197 -53.90 -57.04 17.30
N SER A 198 -54.63 -57.87 16.54
CA SER A 198 -54.07 -58.50 15.33
C SER A 198 -53.96 -57.52 14.14
N ASP A 199 -53.03 -57.76 13.22
CA ASP A 199 -52.87 -56.95 12.00
C ASP A 199 -54.17 -56.83 11.20
N ALA A 200 -54.97 -57.90 11.13
CA ALA A 200 -56.27 -57.88 10.46
C ALA A 200 -57.28 -56.92 11.13
N GLN A 201 -57.18 -56.71 12.45
CA GLN A 201 -58.01 -55.73 13.16
C GLN A 201 -57.51 -54.30 12.91
N ILE A 202 -56.20 -54.08 12.94
CA ILE A 202 -55.58 -52.78 12.64
C ILE A 202 -55.94 -52.35 11.21
N ALA A 203 -55.75 -53.25 10.23
CA ALA A 203 -56.12 -53.04 8.84
C ALA A 203 -57.60 -52.69 8.66
N ALA A 204 -58.50 -53.39 9.35
CA ALA A 204 -59.92 -53.11 9.29
C ALA A 204 -60.30 -51.74 9.89
N GLY A 205 -59.60 -51.29 10.95
CA GLY A 205 -59.76 -49.96 11.53
C GLY A 205 -59.24 -48.85 10.63
N ALA A 206 -58.08 -49.06 10.00
CA ALA A 206 -57.52 -48.14 9.01
C ALA A 206 -58.40 -48.04 7.75
N ASP A 207 -58.92 -49.16 7.24
CA ASP A 207 -59.88 -49.18 6.12
C ASP A 207 -61.14 -48.36 6.44
N ALA A 208 -61.63 -48.43 7.69
CA ALA A 208 -62.77 -47.67 8.14
C ALA A 208 -62.47 -46.16 8.22
N ALA A 209 -61.32 -45.77 8.77
CA ALA A 209 -60.82 -44.40 8.77
C ALA A 209 -60.63 -43.85 7.34
N ASN A 210 -60.06 -44.63 6.42
CA ASN A 210 -59.92 -44.27 5.00
C ASN A 210 -61.29 -44.04 4.34
N GLY A 211 -62.28 -44.88 4.66
CA GLY A 211 -63.66 -44.67 4.22
C GLY A 211 -64.25 -43.33 4.70
N LEU A 212 -64.00 -42.95 5.96
CA LEU A 212 -64.40 -41.66 6.51
C LEU A 212 -63.67 -40.50 5.82
N ASN A 213 -62.37 -40.64 5.57
CA ASN A 213 -61.55 -39.66 4.84
C ASN A 213 -62.06 -39.42 3.42
N LEU A 214 -62.40 -40.48 2.69
CA LEU A 214 -63.00 -40.40 1.36
C LEU A 214 -64.32 -39.61 1.38
N MET A 215 -65.18 -39.88 2.36
CA MET A 215 -66.44 -39.15 2.52
C MET A 215 -66.23 -37.69 2.90
N LEU A 216 -65.21 -37.38 3.70
CA LEU A 216 -64.87 -36.02 4.11
C LEU A 216 -64.30 -35.20 2.94
N ARG A 217 -63.42 -35.81 2.13
CA ARG A 217 -62.95 -35.22 0.85
C ARG A 217 -64.12 -34.90 -0.07
N ASP A 218 -65.04 -35.83 -0.25
CA ASP A 218 -66.21 -35.63 -1.09
C ASP A 218 -67.12 -34.51 -0.53
N ALA A 219 -67.20 -34.37 0.81
CA ALA A 219 -67.91 -33.28 1.47
C ALA A 219 -67.25 -31.91 1.26
N LEU A 220 -65.92 -31.83 1.35
CA LEU A 220 -65.15 -30.62 1.05
C LEU A 220 -65.38 -30.17 -0.40
N SER A 221 -65.25 -31.12 -1.34
CA SER A 221 -65.47 -30.87 -2.78
C SER A 221 -66.90 -30.38 -3.06
N ALA A 222 -67.90 -31.00 -2.44
CA ALA A 222 -69.31 -30.68 -2.71
C ALA A 222 -69.78 -29.37 -2.05
N THR A 223 -69.24 -29.01 -0.89
CA THR A 223 -69.63 -27.79 -0.17
C THR A 223 -68.83 -26.57 -0.61
N GLY A 224 -67.59 -26.77 -1.09
CA GLY A 224 -66.68 -25.69 -1.47
C GLY A 224 -66.21 -24.84 -0.28
N VAL A 225 -66.34 -25.36 0.94
CA VAL A 225 -65.74 -24.78 2.14
C VAL A 225 -64.22 -24.99 2.08
N ALA A 226 -63.43 -24.09 2.70
CA ALA A 226 -61.97 -24.03 2.59
C ALA A 226 -61.40 -23.57 1.23
N ARG A 227 -62.17 -22.85 0.40
CA ARG A 227 -61.68 -22.23 -0.85
C ARG A 227 -60.68 -21.10 -0.62
N ASP A 228 -60.70 -20.52 0.56
CA ASP A 228 -59.74 -19.56 1.08
C ASP A 228 -58.55 -20.26 1.77
N GLU A 229 -58.38 -21.56 1.52
CA GLU A 229 -57.27 -22.40 2.01
C GLU A 229 -57.21 -22.47 3.55
N TRP A 230 -58.33 -22.15 4.21
CA TRP A 230 -58.46 -22.16 5.66
C TRP A 230 -59.80 -22.75 6.08
N ILE A 231 -59.78 -23.62 7.08
CA ILE A 231 -60.99 -24.21 7.68
C ILE A 231 -61.33 -23.42 8.93
N SER A 232 -62.41 -22.65 8.87
CA SER A 232 -62.95 -21.96 10.05
C SER A 232 -63.93 -22.85 10.81
N VAL A 233 -64.28 -22.45 12.04
CA VAL A 233 -65.38 -23.05 12.81
C VAL A 233 -66.69 -23.08 12.01
N GLN A 234 -66.93 -22.09 11.13
CA GLN A 234 -68.13 -22.06 10.29
C GLN A 234 -68.10 -23.14 9.20
N ASP A 235 -66.91 -23.44 8.68
CA ASP A 235 -66.70 -24.49 7.68
C ASP A 235 -66.92 -25.87 8.31
N VAL A 236 -66.42 -26.11 9.52
CA VAL A 236 -66.68 -27.34 10.30
C VAL A 236 -68.20 -27.56 10.48
N VAL A 237 -68.94 -26.49 10.83
CA VAL A 237 -70.41 -26.56 10.95
C VAL A 237 -71.07 -26.89 9.60
N ALA A 238 -70.57 -26.34 8.50
CA ALA A 238 -71.09 -26.60 7.17
C ALA A 238 -70.81 -28.04 6.70
N LEU A 239 -69.62 -28.58 6.95
CA LEU A 239 -69.27 -29.98 6.70
C LEU A 239 -70.16 -30.93 7.48
N ASN A 240 -70.32 -30.68 8.79
CA ASN A 240 -71.21 -31.50 9.63
C ASN A 240 -72.66 -31.47 9.11
N ARG A 241 -73.15 -30.29 8.71
CA ARG A 241 -74.49 -30.16 8.12
C ARG A 241 -74.62 -30.97 6.83
N TYR A 242 -73.62 -30.96 5.96
CA TYR A 242 -73.63 -31.72 4.71
C TYR A 242 -73.70 -33.23 4.96
N LEU A 243 -72.89 -33.75 5.88
CA LEU A 243 -72.91 -35.17 6.25
C LEU A 243 -74.29 -35.61 6.77
N ARG A 244 -74.92 -34.76 7.59
CA ARG A 244 -76.24 -35.03 8.20
C ARG A 244 -77.45 -34.81 7.28
N ALA A 245 -77.28 -34.09 6.17
CA ALA A 245 -78.39 -33.68 5.31
C ALA A 245 -79.00 -34.84 4.51
N ASP A 246 -78.25 -35.92 4.30
CA ASP A 246 -78.69 -37.13 3.59
C ASP A 246 -78.64 -38.35 4.51
N ALA A 247 -79.76 -39.08 4.61
CA ALA A 247 -79.88 -40.22 5.52
C ALA A 247 -79.01 -41.41 5.12
N GLY A 248 -78.70 -41.58 3.83
CA GLY A 248 -77.81 -42.63 3.33
C GLY A 248 -76.37 -42.34 3.69
N ARG A 249 -75.89 -41.12 3.40
CA ARG A 249 -74.55 -40.67 3.81
C ARG A 249 -74.36 -40.71 5.31
N LEU A 250 -75.33 -40.25 6.10
CA LEU A 250 -75.22 -40.30 7.55
C LEU A 250 -75.11 -41.76 8.04
N ALA A 251 -75.89 -42.68 7.46
CA ALA A 251 -75.82 -44.10 7.81
C ALA A 251 -74.46 -44.73 7.42
N ASP A 252 -73.91 -44.39 6.25
CA ASP A 252 -72.58 -44.86 5.84
C ASP A 252 -71.46 -44.28 6.73
N TRP A 253 -71.55 -43.00 7.09
CA TRP A 253 -70.63 -42.36 8.02
C TRP A 253 -70.66 -43.03 9.39
N THR A 254 -71.84 -43.20 9.99
CA THR A 254 -71.99 -43.89 11.29
C THR A 254 -71.52 -45.34 11.24
N ARG A 255 -71.76 -46.05 10.12
CA ARG A 255 -71.27 -47.44 9.95
C ARG A 255 -69.75 -47.52 9.91
N LEU A 256 -69.09 -46.56 9.26
CA LEU A 256 -67.62 -46.52 9.18
C LEU A 256 -67.00 -46.04 10.49
N HIS A 257 -67.62 -45.08 11.17
CA HIS A 257 -67.20 -44.64 12.51
C HIS A 257 -67.30 -45.78 13.52
N GLY A 258 -68.44 -46.47 13.59
CA GLY A 258 -68.58 -47.70 14.35
C GLY A 258 -69.61 -47.63 15.49
N ASP A 259 -69.65 -48.70 16.26
CA ASP A 259 -70.45 -48.86 17.49
C ASP A 259 -69.55 -49.55 18.51
N ASP A 260 -69.51 -49.04 19.75
CA ASP A 260 -68.77 -49.57 20.89
C ASP A 260 -69.66 -50.34 21.88
N GLU A 261 -70.98 -50.46 21.63
CA GLU A 261 -71.88 -51.21 22.49
C GLU A 261 -71.65 -52.74 22.44
N LYS A 262 -71.81 -53.40 23.61
CA LYS A 262 -71.94 -54.87 23.77
C LYS A 262 -70.69 -55.71 23.45
N CYS A 263 -69.50 -55.15 23.63
CA CYS A 263 -68.21 -55.86 23.49
C CYS A 263 -67.89 -56.31 22.05
N LEU A 264 -68.50 -55.68 21.04
CA LEU A 264 -68.21 -55.94 19.63
C LEU A 264 -67.88 -54.61 18.94
N GLU A 265 -66.59 -54.27 18.89
CA GLU A 265 -66.12 -53.08 18.17
C GLU A 265 -66.25 -53.29 16.65
N THR A 266 -66.93 -52.35 16.01
CA THR A 266 -67.07 -52.26 14.54
C THR A 266 -66.55 -50.93 14.03
N GLY A 267 -66.26 -50.82 12.72
CA GLY A 267 -65.77 -49.57 12.14
C GLY A 267 -64.41 -49.13 12.68
N PHE A 268 -64.22 -47.82 12.82
CA PHE A 268 -63.02 -47.18 13.36
C PHE A 268 -62.79 -47.52 14.84
N HIS A 269 -63.83 -47.83 15.62
CA HIS A 269 -63.69 -48.23 17.03
C HIS A 269 -62.85 -49.50 17.25
N LYS A 270 -62.54 -50.29 16.20
CA LYS A 270 -61.61 -51.44 16.25
C LYS A 270 -60.16 -51.11 16.64
N VAL A 271 -59.81 -49.83 16.60
CA VAL A 271 -58.47 -49.33 16.96
C VAL A 271 -58.54 -48.26 18.05
N GLN A 272 -59.75 -47.87 18.47
CA GLN A 272 -59.96 -46.85 19.48
C GLN A 272 -59.97 -47.50 20.86
N ASN A 273 -59.20 -46.97 21.80
CA ASN A 273 -59.00 -47.50 23.15
C ASN A 273 -58.32 -48.89 23.21
N ASP A 274 -57.82 -49.40 22.08
CA ASP A 274 -57.14 -50.71 21.96
C ASP A 274 -55.62 -50.68 22.15
N GLY A 275 -55.12 -49.58 22.72
CA GLY A 275 -53.71 -49.44 23.09
C GLY A 275 -52.84 -48.67 22.10
N ALA A 276 -53.43 -47.86 21.22
CA ALA A 276 -52.71 -46.88 20.41
C ALA A 276 -51.80 -45.99 21.27
N THR A 277 -50.58 -45.72 20.79
CA THR A 277 -49.56 -44.95 21.53
C THR A 277 -49.03 -43.72 20.80
N THR A 278 -49.38 -43.56 19.52
CA THR A 278 -49.00 -42.40 18.72
C THR A 278 -49.68 -41.15 19.26
N THR A 279 -48.87 -40.10 19.49
CA THR A 279 -49.33 -38.83 20.06
C THR A 279 -49.25 -37.71 19.01
N PHE A 280 -50.33 -36.94 18.89
CA PHE A 280 -50.41 -35.71 18.11
C PHE A 280 -50.98 -34.58 18.99
N PHE A 281 -50.35 -33.41 18.95
CA PHE A 281 -50.70 -32.20 19.70
C PHE A 281 -50.80 -32.44 21.22
N GLY A 282 -49.90 -33.26 21.77
CA GLY A 282 -49.95 -33.69 23.17
C GLY A 282 -51.03 -34.73 23.50
N GLU A 283 -51.86 -35.13 22.53
CA GLU A 283 -53.02 -36.01 22.68
C GLU A 283 -52.85 -37.34 21.94
N ASN A 284 -53.64 -38.37 22.30
CA ASN A 284 -53.60 -39.64 21.58
C ASN A 284 -54.24 -39.51 20.19
N LEU A 285 -53.51 -39.93 19.14
CA LEU A 285 -53.95 -39.76 17.75
C LEU A 285 -55.29 -40.47 17.48
N ALA A 286 -55.38 -41.76 17.80
CA ALA A 286 -56.57 -42.56 17.51
C ALA A 286 -57.73 -42.19 18.45
N ASN A 287 -57.45 -42.02 19.74
CA ASN A 287 -58.49 -41.89 20.76
C ASN A 287 -59.05 -40.47 20.90
N THR A 288 -58.27 -39.45 20.55
CA THR A 288 -58.67 -38.04 20.74
C THR A 288 -58.79 -37.31 19.41
N VAL A 289 -57.71 -37.24 18.63
CA VAL A 289 -57.64 -36.38 17.43
C VAL A 289 -58.49 -36.94 16.29
N ALA A 290 -58.23 -38.17 15.87
CA ALA A 290 -58.96 -38.83 14.80
C ALA A 290 -60.44 -39.06 15.19
N ASP A 291 -60.69 -39.49 16.42
CA ASP A 291 -62.04 -39.61 16.95
C ASP A 291 -62.82 -38.29 16.89
N GLY A 292 -62.21 -37.19 17.35
CA GLY A 292 -62.84 -35.89 17.33
C GLY A 292 -63.15 -35.36 15.91
N ILE A 293 -62.28 -35.65 14.92
CA ILE A 293 -62.56 -35.38 13.50
C ILE A 293 -63.73 -36.26 13.01
N TYR A 294 -63.69 -37.56 13.29
CA TYR A 294 -64.68 -38.52 12.80
C TYR A 294 -66.05 -38.43 13.50
N HIS A 295 -66.13 -37.70 14.61
CA HIS A 295 -67.36 -37.25 15.25
C HIS A 295 -68.10 -36.14 14.48
N LEU A 296 -67.57 -35.66 13.37
CA LEU A 296 -68.40 -35.02 12.35
C LEU A 296 -69.56 -35.96 11.96
N GLY A 297 -70.69 -35.41 11.53
CA GLY A 297 -71.93 -36.18 11.34
C GLY A 297 -72.79 -36.30 12.60
N PHE A 298 -72.27 -36.03 13.82
CA PHE A 298 -73.03 -36.06 15.07
C PHE A 298 -73.59 -34.68 15.49
N LYS A 299 -74.36 -34.62 16.59
CA LYS A 299 -75.05 -33.39 17.02
C LYS A 299 -74.04 -32.38 17.58
N ILE A 300 -74.25 -31.09 17.32
CA ILE A 300 -73.47 -30.00 17.92
C ILE A 300 -74.28 -29.36 19.06
N ARG A 301 -73.64 -29.11 20.21
CA ARG A 301 -74.19 -28.33 21.34
C ARG A 301 -73.09 -27.51 22.02
N ASP A 302 -73.38 -26.25 22.33
CA ASP A 302 -72.48 -25.33 23.04
C ASP A 302 -71.06 -25.20 22.42
N GLY A 303 -70.93 -25.32 21.09
CA GLY A 303 -69.63 -25.25 20.41
C GLY A 303 -68.81 -26.55 20.44
N HIS A 304 -69.41 -27.67 20.87
CA HIS A 304 -68.79 -29.00 20.86
C HIS A 304 -69.62 -29.98 20.02
N LEU A 305 -68.94 -30.97 19.45
CA LEU A 305 -69.57 -32.19 18.95
C LEU A 305 -70.01 -33.06 20.13
N LEU A 306 -71.09 -33.81 19.97
CA LEU A 306 -71.58 -34.77 20.94
C LEU A 306 -71.27 -36.19 20.47
N ASN A 307 -70.89 -37.07 21.39
CA ASN A 307 -70.74 -38.50 21.10
C ASN A 307 -72.11 -39.20 20.98
N GLU A 308 -72.08 -40.51 20.73
CA GLU A 308 -73.23 -41.40 20.56
C GLU A 308 -74.18 -41.36 21.76
N ASP A 309 -73.62 -41.19 22.96
CA ASP A 309 -74.33 -41.11 24.24
C ASP A 309 -74.85 -39.70 24.59
N GLY A 310 -74.46 -38.68 23.83
CA GLY A 310 -74.88 -37.28 24.02
C GLY A 310 -74.01 -36.47 24.99
N ASP A 311 -72.86 -37.00 25.39
CA ASP A 311 -71.80 -36.32 26.14
C ASP A 311 -70.93 -35.45 25.23
N ARG A 312 -70.15 -34.53 25.82
CA ARG A 312 -69.28 -33.61 25.07
C ARG A 312 -68.05 -34.36 24.55
N ASN A 313 -67.77 -34.20 23.25
CA ASN A 313 -66.50 -34.57 22.63
C ASN A 313 -65.72 -33.28 22.25
N ALA A 314 -64.92 -33.32 21.18
CA ALA A 314 -64.05 -32.24 20.70
C ALA A 314 -64.80 -30.91 20.47
N SER A 315 -64.11 -29.79 20.72
CA SER A 315 -64.64 -28.48 20.39
C SER A 315 -64.58 -28.26 18.87
N LEU A 316 -65.44 -27.38 18.35
CA LEU A 316 -65.38 -27.02 16.93
C LEU A 316 -64.10 -26.29 16.55
N SER A 317 -63.38 -25.69 17.51
CA SER A 317 -62.08 -25.05 17.28
C SER A 317 -61.00 -26.11 17.05
N ASP A 318 -60.92 -27.10 17.95
CA ASP A 318 -59.92 -28.18 17.85
C ASP A 318 -60.09 -28.93 16.53
N VAL A 319 -61.35 -29.23 16.15
CA VAL A 319 -61.65 -29.88 14.86
C VAL A 319 -61.24 -29.01 13.68
N ALA A 320 -61.42 -27.68 13.76
CA ALA A 320 -60.95 -26.77 12.70
C ALA A 320 -59.42 -26.78 12.61
N ASP A 321 -58.71 -26.73 13.73
CA ASP A 321 -57.24 -26.71 13.77
C ASP A 321 -56.64 -28.05 13.30
N TRP A 322 -57.21 -29.18 13.71
CA TRP A 322 -56.79 -30.50 13.23
C TRP A 322 -57.06 -30.68 11.73
N LEU A 323 -58.21 -30.23 11.24
CA LEU A 323 -58.50 -30.26 9.80
C LEU A 323 -57.56 -29.32 9.02
N ASN A 324 -57.24 -28.13 9.52
CA ASN A 324 -56.21 -27.27 8.92
C ASN A 324 -54.85 -27.97 8.88
N TYR A 325 -54.47 -28.65 9.96
CA TYR A 325 -53.19 -29.36 9.98
C TYR A 325 -53.11 -30.47 8.92
N PHE A 326 -54.15 -31.31 8.79
CA PHE A 326 -54.13 -32.45 7.87
C PHE A 326 -54.57 -32.14 6.44
N LEU A 327 -55.38 -31.11 6.18
CA LEU A 327 -56.00 -30.88 4.87
C LEU A 327 -55.56 -29.62 4.15
N THR A 328 -55.22 -28.55 4.87
CA THR A 328 -54.90 -27.28 4.19
C THR A 328 -53.44 -27.24 3.79
N ASP A 329 -53.21 -26.88 2.53
CA ASP A 329 -51.89 -26.52 2.07
C ASP A 329 -51.52 -25.18 2.71
N ALA A 330 -50.39 -25.15 3.40
CA ALA A 330 -49.91 -23.92 4.04
C ALA A 330 -48.88 -23.19 3.19
N SER A 331 -48.34 -23.85 2.17
CA SER A 331 -47.25 -23.33 1.34
C SER A 331 -47.79 -22.93 -0.03
N THR A 332 -47.42 -21.74 -0.50
CA THR A 332 -48.12 -21.13 -1.66
C THR A 332 -47.20 -20.30 -2.55
N THR A 333 -45.89 -20.34 -2.33
CA THR A 333 -44.95 -19.53 -3.14
C THR A 333 -44.66 -20.14 -4.50
N GLY A 334 -44.84 -21.46 -4.65
CA GLY A 334 -44.46 -22.21 -5.84
C GLY A 334 -42.94 -22.38 -5.97
N THR A 335 -42.19 -22.17 -4.88
CA THR A 335 -40.73 -22.30 -4.81
C THR A 335 -40.35 -23.38 -3.81
N GLY A 336 -39.10 -23.83 -3.77
CA GLY A 336 -38.72 -24.85 -2.79
C GLY A 336 -38.71 -24.34 -1.33
N LEU A 337 -38.88 -23.02 -1.09
CA LEU A 337 -39.16 -22.47 0.25
C LEU A 337 -40.44 -23.04 0.86
N ASP A 338 -41.39 -23.48 0.01
CA ASP A 338 -42.61 -24.18 0.43
C ASP A 338 -42.28 -25.43 1.27
N ARG A 339 -41.12 -26.05 1.04
CA ARG A 339 -40.66 -27.22 1.80
C ARG A 339 -40.44 -26.91 3.27
N ILE A 340 -40.01 -25.71 3.65
CA ILE A 340 -39.88 -25.32 5.06
C ILE A 340 -41.25 -25.35 5.73
N VAL A 341 -42.27 -24.81 5.05
CA VAL A 341 -43.64 -24.72 5.54
C VAL A 341 -44.29 -26.11 5.63
N ASP A 342 -44.12 -26.94 4.60
CA ASP A 342 -44.63 -28.31 4.56
C ASP A 342 -44.00 -29.19 5.67
N LEU A 343 -42.71 -28.97 5.94
CA LEU A 343 -41.98 -29.68 6.99
C LEU A 343 -42.35 -29.22 8.40
N ILE A 344 -42.70 -27.95 8.62
CA ILE A 344 -43.30 -27.51 9.89
C ILE A 344 -44.59 -28.31 10.16
N LYS A 345 -45.45 -28.49 9.14
CA LYS A 345 -46.68 -29.30 9.27
C LYS A 345 -46.41 -30.80 9.35
N SER A 346 -45.25 -31.30 8.94
CA SER A 346 -44.96 -32.74 8.97
C SER A 346 -43.93 -33.18 10.02
N ASP A 347 -43.30 -32.23 10.73
CA ASP A 347 -42.33 -32.49 11.78
C ASP A 347 -42.95 -33.29 12.95
N ARG A 348 -42.32 -34.41 13.29
CA ARG A 348 -42.82 -35.34 14.32
C ARG A 348 -42.67 -34.79 15.73
N GLY A 349 -41.63 -34.02 15.97
CA GLY A 349 -41.34 -33.41 17.25
C GLY A 349 -42.37 -32.34 17.60
N LEU A 350 -42.63 -31.42 16.65
CA LEU A 350 -43.71 -30.42 16.75
C LEU A 350 -45.06 -31.11 16.86
N ALA A 351 -45.36 -32.07 15.96
CA ALA A 351 -46.61 -32.81 16.01
C ALA A 351 -46.83 -33.50 17.36
N ARG A 352 -45.78 -33.89 18.10
CA ARG A 352 -45.93 -34.52 19.41
C ARG A 352 -46.14 -33.52 20.55
N GLN A 353 -45.54 -32.32 20.47
CA GLN A 353 -45.34 -31.42 21.62
C GLN A 353 -46.03 -30.05 21.48
N THR A 354 -46.52 -29.69 20.30
CA THR A 354 -47.07 -28.37 20.00
C THR A 354 -48.54 -28.48 19.58
N GLU A 355 -49.38 -27.54 19.98
CA GLU A 355 -50.80 -27.53 19.60
C GLU A 355 -50.98 -27.33 18.08
N ALA A 356 -52.02 -27.92 17.49
CA ALA A 356 -52.27 -27.83 16.05
C ALA A 356 -52.47 -26.37 15.59
N GLY A 357 -53.12 -25.55 16.41
CA GLY A 357 -53.33 -24.13 16.15
C GLY A 357 -51.99 -23.39 15.98
N ASP A 358 -51.06 -23.57 16.92
CA ASP A 358 -49.74 -22.93 16.90
C ASP A 358 -48.91 -23.38 15.70
N ILE A 359 -48.91 -24.68 15.37
CA ILE A 359 -48.26 -25.20 14.16
C ILE A 359 -48.83 -24.55 12.89
N ASN A 360 -50.16 -24.44 12.80
CA ASN A 360 -50.82 -23.80 11.66
C ASN A 360 -50.47 -22.31 11.55
N GLN A 361 -50.38 -21.58 12.68
CA GLN A 361 -50.01 -20.17 12.68
C GLN A 361 -48.53 -19.96 12.33
N GLY A 362 -47.62 -20.76 12.88
CA GLY A 362 -46.19 -20.71 12.55
C GLY A 362 -45.93 -21.02 11.07
N ALA A 363 -46.59 -22.06 10.53
CA ALA A 363 -46.51 -22.39 9.11
C ALA A 363 -47.04 -21.25 8.21
N LYS A 364 -48.16 -20.62 8.61
CA LYS A 364 -48.73 -19.46 7.89
C LYS A 364 -47.84 -18.22 7.95
N ALA A 365 -47.18 -17.98 9.08
CA ALA A 365 -46.21 -16.90 9.23
C ALA A 365 -44.99 -17.12 8.33
N ALA A 366 -44.44 -18.34 8.32
CA ALA A 366 -43.35 -18.76 7.43
C ALA A 366 -43.70 -18.56 5.95
N ASP A 367 -44.87 -19.03 5.48
CA ASP A 367 -45.33 -18.83 4.09
C ASP A 367 -45.46 -17.33 3.74
N ALA A 368 -45.98 -16.51 4.66
CA ALA A 368 -46.11 -15.08 4.46
C ALA A 368 -44.74 -14.36 4.36
N MET A 369 -43.73 -14.81 5.12
CA MET A 369 -42.36 -14.32 5.01
C MET A 369 -41.70 -14.81 3.71
N ASN A 370 -41.87 -16.09 3.34
CA ASN A 370 -41.40 -16.64 2.07
C ASN A 370 -41.92 -15.84 0.87
N LYS A 371 -43.20 -15.45 0.86
CA LYS A 371 -43.77 -14.54 -0.17
C LYS A 371 -43.04 -13.20 -0.26
N ILE A 372 -42.63 -12.64 0.88
CA ILE A 372 -41.87 -11.38 0.91
C ILE A 372 -40.45 -11.60 0.37
N ILE A 373 -39.79 -12.70 0.73
CA ILE A 373 -38.47 -13.08 0.19
C ILE A 373 -38.56 -13.18 -1.34
N VAL A 374 -39.54 -13.92 -1.87
CA VAL A 374 -39.74 -14.10 -3.32
C VAL A 374 -40.01 -12.76 -4.03
N ASP A 375 -40.82 -11.87 -3.45
CA ASP A 375 -41.04 -10.51 -3.99
C ASP A 375 -39.75 -9.69 -4.01
N LEU A 376 -38.96 -9.74 -2.94
CA LEU A 376 -37.72 -8.98 -2.83
C LEU A 376 -36.67 -9.49 -3.83
N ILE A 377 -36.48 -10.81 -3.94
CA ILE A 377 -35.61 -11.43 -4.94
C ILE A 377 -36.02 -10.98 -6.35
N GLY A 378 -37.32 -11.05 -6.67
CA GLY A 378 -37.83 -10.61 -7.98
C GLY A 378 -37.64 -9.11 -8.26
N ARG A 379 -37.61 -8.27 -7.22
CA ARG A 379 -37.42 -6.82 -7.33
C ARG A 379 -35.96 -6.39 -7.42
N THR A 380 -35.06 -7.09 -6.73
CA THR A 380 -33.61 -6.87 -6.84
C THR A 380 -33.04 -7.49 -8.11
N GLY A 381 -33.69 -8.53 -8.62
CA GLY A 381 -33.07 -9.41 -9.61
C GLY A 381 -32.00 -10.30 -8.99
N ALA A 382 -32.02 -10.50 -7.66
CA ALA A 382 -31.16 -11.47 -7.01
C ALA A 382 -31.42 -12.85 -7.63
N HIS A 383 -30.39 -13.71 -7.73
CA HIS A 383 -30.46 -14.99 -8.45
C HIS A 383 -30.66 -14.88 -9.98
N ALA A 384 -30.53 -13.69 -10.60
CA ALA A 384 -30.69 -13.57 -12.05
C ALA A 384 -29.62 -14.35 -12.85
N ASP A 385 -28.44 -14.53 -12.25
CA ASP A 385 -27.31 -15.30 -12.76
C ASP A 385 -27.30 -16.77 -12.28
N GLY A 386 -28.30 -17.17 -11.48
CA GLY A 386 -28.42 -18.52 -10.92
C GLY A 386 -27.95 -18.64 -9.48
N TRP A 387 -27.37 -17.59 -8.89
CA TRP A 387 -26.85 -17.62 -7.53
C TRP A 387 -27.36 -16.45 -6.69
N ILE A 388 -27.82 -16.71 -5.47
CA ILE A 388 -28.00 -15.68 -4.44
C ILE A 388 -26.67 -15.55 -3.71
N THR A 389 -26.00 -14.42 -3.90
CA THR A 389 -24.71 -14.13 -3.22
C THR A 389 -24.92 -13.37 -1.91
N VAL A 390 -23.90 -13.30 -1.06
CA VAL A 390 -23.97 -12.58 0.23
C VAL A 390 -24.25 -11.07 0.07
N GLU A 391 -23.86 -10.50 -1.06
CA GLU A 391 -24.08 -9.11 -1.44
C GLU A 391 -25.51 -8.85 -1.86
N GLU A 392 -26.07 -9.73 -2.69
CA GLU A 392 -27.47 -9.68 -3.06
C GLU A 392 -28.37 -9.85 -1.83
N LEU A 393 -27.98 -10.76 -0.93
CA LEU A 393 -28.65 -10.94 0.36
C LEU A 393 -28.60 -9.68 1.23
N SER A 394 -27.45 -9.01 1.27
CA SER A 394 -27.28 -7.74 1.98
C SER A 394 -28.14 -6.62 1.37
N GLU A 395 -28.28 -6.57 0.05
CA GLU A 395 -29.14 -5.62 -0.66
C GLU A 395 -30.63 -5.90 -0.41
N ILE A 396 -31.05 -7.17 -0.46
CA ILE A 396 -32.39 -7.60 -0.08
C ILE A 396 -32.69 -7.13 1.36
N ASN A 397 -31.77 -7.36 2.31
CA ASN A 397 -31.91 -6.92 3.69
C ASN A 397 -32.04 -5.39 3.79
N ARG A 398 -31.22 -4.64 3.05
CA ARG A 398 -31.26 -3.18 3.01
C ARG A 398 -32.61 -2.66 2.51
N LEU A 399 -33.18 -3.26 1.46
CA LEU A 399 -34.49 -2.88 0.94
C LEU A 399 -35.63 -3.18 1.92
N LEU A 400 -35.56 -4.33 2.60
CA LEU A 400 -36.51 -4.71 3.64
C LEU A 400 -36.49 -3.67 4.77
N ARG A 401 -35.30 -3.37 5.31
CA ARG A 401 -35.10 -2.40 6.39
C ARG A 401 -35.42 -0.96 5.99
N GLY A 402 -35.20 -0.60 4.73
CA GLY A 402 -35.46 0.73 4.19
C GLY A 402 -36.94 1.10 4.10
N ASN A 403 -37.85 0.12 4.16
CA ASN A 403 -39.30 0.35 4.11
C ASN A 403 -39.95 0.04 5.46
N THR A 404 -40.26 1.07 6.25
CA THR A 404 -40.83 0.92 7.60
C THR A 404 -42.11 0.08 7.66
N ALA A 405 -42.98 0.14 6.64
CA ALA A 405 -44.20 -0.66 6.62
C ALA A 405 -43.93 -2.13 6.31
N LEU A 406 -42.96 -2.40 5.41
CA LEU A 406 -42.52 -3.75 5.10
C LEU A 406 -41.76 -4.37 6.27
N LEU A 407 -40.83 -3.63 6.86
CA LEU A 407 -40.09 -4.04 8.05
C LEU A 407 -41.05 -4.36 9.21
N LYS A 408 -42.03 -3.49 9.49
CA LYS A 408 -43.03 -3.79 10.54
C LYS A 408 -43.81 -5.06 10.24
N ARG A 409 -44.25 -5.24 8.98
CA ARG A 409 -44.97 -6.46 8.59
C ARG A 409 -44.08 -7.69 8.74
N TRP A 410 -42.80 -7.58 8.40
CA TRP A 410 -41.83 -8.65 8.56
C TRP A 410 -41.63 -9.02 10.03
N THR A 411 -41.36 -8.05 10.90
CA THR A 411 -41.18 -8.28 12.34
C THR A 411 -42.46 -8.81 13.00
N ASP A 412 -43.64 -8.34 12.60
CA ASP A 412 -44.92 -8.89 13.10
C ASP A 412 -45.13 -10.37 12.68
N LEU A 413 -44.58 -10.79 11.54
CA LEU A 413 -44.64 -12.17 11.05
C LEU A 413 -43.56 -13.05 11.68
N HIS A 414 -42.36 -12.51 11.90
CA HIS A 414 -41.30 -13.18 12.66
C HIS A 414 -41.80 -13.50 14.07
N GLY A 415 -42.37 -12.49 14.74
CA GLY A 415 -42.93 -12.61 16.08
C GLY A 415 -42.05 -11.94 17.13
N ASP A 416 -42.50 -12.08 18.37
CA ASP A 416 -41.82 -11.64 19.59
C ASP A 416 -42.05 -12.76 20.62
N ASP A 417 -41.04 -13.04 21.44
CA ASP A 417 -41.11 -13.95 22.59
C ASP A 417 -41.05 -13.21 23.94
N GLU A 418 -41.02 -11.87 23.94
CA GLU A 418 -41.05 -11.06 25.16
C GLU A 418 -42.46 -10.88 25.75
N GLY A 419 -42.59 -11.21 27.05
CA GLY A 419 -43.87 -11.20 27.76
C GLY A 419 -44.71 -12.45 27.47
N ASP A 420 -45.77 -12.70 28.21
CA ASP A 420 -46.54 -13.96 28.14
C ASP A 420 -47.32 -14.20 26.80
N GLN A 421 -46.88 -13.64 25.66
CA GLN A 421 -47.53 -13.73 24.36
C GLN A 421 -46.54 -14.16 23.26
N VAL A 422 -46.60 -15.43 22.88
CA VAL A 422 -45.95 -15.95 21.67
C VAL A 422 -46.75 -15.52 20.44
N SER A 423 -46.08 -15.09 19.37
CA SER A 423 -46.71 -14.72 18.09
C SER A 423 -45.82 -15.05 16.88
N GLY A 424 -46.38 -15.00 15.66
CA GLY A 424 -45.61 -15.15 14.43
C GLY A 424 -44.99 -16.54 14.23
N TYR A 425 -43.76 -16.58 13.74
CA TYR A 425 -42.98 -17.80 13.57
C TYR A 425 -42.60 -18.45 14.91
N HIS A 426 -42.50 -17.66 15.99
CA HIS A 426 -42.16 -18.16 17.33
C HIS A 426 -43.22 -19.13 17.90
N PHE A 427 -44.41 -19.26 17.29
CA PHE A 427 -45.36 -20.33 17.64
C PHE A 427 -44.78 -21.75 17.47
N VAL A 428 -43.78 -21.93 16.60
CA VAL A 428 -43.15 -23.24 16.37
C VAL A 428 -41.69 -23.32 16.82
N GLN A 429 -40.99 -22.18 16.91
CA GLN A 429 -39.60 -22.13 17.37
C GLN A 429 -39.47 -22.53 18.84
N GLY A 430 -38.45 -23.34 19.15
CA GLY A 430 -38.18 -23.83 20.51
C GLY A 430 -39.19 -24.85 21.04
N ASN A 431 -40.20 -25.22 20.24
CA ASN A 431 -41.33 -26.06 20.67
C ASN A 431 -41.18 -27.55 20.31
N GLY A 432 -39.93 -27.99 20.13
CA GLY A 432 -39.59 -29.41 20.05
C GLY A 432 -39.53 -29.98 18.64
N ALA A 433 -39.29 -29.16 17.61
CA ALA A 433 -38.97 -29.60 16.26
C ALA A 433 -37.78 -30.58 16.23
N THR A 434 -37.79 -31.52 15.29
CA THR A 434 -36.78 -32.61 15.22
C THR A 434 -36.19 -32.83 13.84
N THR A 435 -36.75 -32.21 12.81
CA THR A 435 -36.26 -32.27 11.44
C THR A 435 -34.98 -31.46 11.33
N ASN A 436 -33.93 -32.07 10.79
CA ASN A 436 -32.65 -31.41 10.56
C ASN A 436 -32.41 -31.23 9.07
N PHE A 437 -31.89 -30.07 8.69
CA PHE A 437 -31.31 -29.78 7.38
C PHE A 437 -29.87 -29.30 7.58
N PHE A 438 -28.94 -29.78 6.75
CA PHE A 438 -27.52 -29.38 6.82
C PHE A 438 -26.90 -29.69 8.20
N GLY A 439 -27.39 -30.74 8.86
CA GLY A 439 -26.98 -31.09 10.24
C GLY A 439 -27.53 -30.15 11.33
N ARG A 440 -28.35 -29.15 11.00
CA ARG A 440 -28.94 -28.17 11.92
C ARG A 440 -30.46 -28.32 11.99
N ASN A 441 -31.10 -27.90 13.09
CA ASN A 441 -32.56 -27.96 13.21
C ASN A 441 -33.22 -27.05 12.16
N LEU A 442 -34.17 -27.59 11.39
CA LEU A 442 -34.82 -26.86 10.31
C LEU A 442 -35.60 -25.65 10.82
N VAL A 443 -36.35 -25.82 11.91
CA VAL A 443 -37.24 -24.77 12.42
C VAL A 443 -36.43 -23.77 13.26
N ASP A 444 -35.62 -24.29 14.17
CA ASP A 444 -34.95 -23.52 15.21
C ASP A 444 -33.62 -22.88 14.76
N THR A 445 -33.11 -23.22 13.56
CA THR A 445 -31.82 -22.70 13.08
C THR A 445 -31.85 -22.28 11.62
N VAL A 446 -32.25 -23.18 10.72
CA VAL A 446 -32.22 -22.88 9.27
C VAL A 446 -33.33 -21.89 8.89
N GLY A 447 -34.57 -22.21 9.24
CA GLY A 447 -35.73 -21.34 9.04
C GLY A 447 -35.59 -20.04 9.82
N ASP A 448 -35.26 -20.13 11.11
CA ASP A 448 -34.95 -18.97 11.95
C ASP A 448 -33.92 -18.03 11.31
N GLY A 449 -32.76 -18.55 10.88
CA GLY A 449 -31.72 -17.74 10.27
C GLY A 449 -32.11 -17.14 8.91
N ILE A 450 -32.93 -17.81 8.10
CA ILE A 450 -33.52 -17.22 6.89
C ILE A 450 -34.47 -16.07 7.27
N TYR A 451 -35.31 -16.27 8.30
CA TYR A 451 -36.32 -15.30 8.71
C TYR A 451 -35.75 -14.13 9.53
N HIS A 452 -34.49 -14.21 9.96
CA HIS A 452 -33.68 -13.10 10.46
C HIS A 452 -33.21 -12.13 9.37
N LEU A 453 -33.52 -12.40 8.10
CA LEU A 453 -33.50 -11.36 7.08
C LEU A 453 -34.33 -10.16 7.56
N GLY A 454 -33.88 -8.93 7.36
CA GLY A 454 -34.53 -7.73 7.89
C GLY A 454 -33.93 -7.23 9.21
N PHE A 455 -33.08 -8.02 9.87
CA PHE A 455 -32.35 -7.61 11.08
C PHE A 455 -31.00 -6.95 10.75
N GLU A 456 -30.35 -6.38 11.78
CA GLU A 456 -29.07 -5.70 11.60
C GLU A 456 -27.99 -6.71 11.21
N ILE A 457 -27.09 -6.33 10.30
CA ILE A 457 -25.92 -7.14 9.94
C ILE A 457 -24.70 -6.52 10.62
N ARG A 458 -23.90 -7.37 11.28
CA ARG A 458 -22.61 -6.99 11.85
C ARG A 458 -21.62 -8.14 11.63
N ASP A 459 -20.41 -7.81 11.18
CA ASP A 459 -19.31 -8.77 10.97
C ASP A 459 -19.73 -10.00 10.13
N GLY A 460 -20.50 -9.76 9.06
CA GLY A 460 -20.96 -10.81 8.14
C GLY A 460 -22.08 -11.71 8.69
N ARG A 461 -22.69 -11.36 9.82
CA ARG A 461 -23.78 -12.13 10.45
C ARG A 461 -25.01 -11.26 10.70
N PHE A 462 -26.19 -11.88 10.63
CA PHE A 462 -27.41 -11.26 11.14
C PHE A 462 -27.39 -11.24 12.67
N LEU A 463 -27.90 -10.16 13.26
CA LEU A 463 -28.18 -10.10 14.69
C LEU A 463 -29.62 -10.53 14.97
N ASN A 464 -29.86 -11.16 16.12
CA ASN A 464 -31.22 -11.43 16.60
C ASN A 464 -31.86 -10.19 17.24
N GLU A 465 -33.08 -10.34 17.77
CA GLU A 465 -33.85 -9.30 18.47
C GLU A 465 -33.06 -8.65 19.63
N ASP A 466 -32.24 -9.46 20.32
CA ASP A 466 -31.42 -9.06 21.46
C ASP A 466 -30.07 -8.43 21.06
N GLY A 467 -29.73 -8.47 19.78
CA GLY A 467 -28.47 -7.96 19.24
C GLY A 467 -27.29 -8.95 19.28
N ASP A 468 -27.54 -10.22 19.61
CA ASP A 468 -26.57 -11.31 19.56
C ASP A 468 -26.43 -11.87 18.13
N ALA A 469 -25.27 -12.47 17.82
CA ALA A 469 -25.01 -13.01 16.48
C ALA A 469 -25.83 -14.28 16.21
N ASN A 470 -26.62 -14.25 15.14
CA ASN A 470 -27.33 -15.40 14.57
C ASN A 470 -26.57 -15.96 13.36
N ALA A 471 -27.24 -16.37 12.27
CA ALA A 471 -26.64 -16.99 11.09
C ALA A 471 -25.71 -16.05 10.30
N SER A 472 -24.70 -16.62 9.66
CA SER A 472 -23.83 -15.88 8.73
C SER A 472 -24.56 -15.60 7.42
N LEU A 473 -24.11 -14.57 6.69
CA LEU A 473 -24.64 -14.27 5.36
C LEU A 473 -24.42 -15.44 4.39
N SER A 474 -23.26 -16.12 4.47
CA SER A 474 -22.95 -17.28 3.61
C SER A 474 -23.86 -18.47 3.93
N ASP A 475 -24.13 -18.76 5.22
CA ASP A 475 -25.10 -19.79 5.62
C ASP A 475 -26.48 -19.50 5.02
N VAL A 476 -27.01 -18.28 5.20
CA VAL A 476 -28.34 -17.90 4.73
C VAL A 476 -28.43 -17.89 3.20
N ALA A 477 -27.40 -17.39 2.51
CA ALA A 477 -27.31 -17.46 1.05
C ALA A 477 -27.32 -18.91 0.57
N THR A 478 -26.57 -19.79 1.23
CA THR A 478 -26.54 -21.23 0.93
C THR A 478 -27.91 -21.88 1.09
N TRP A 479 -28.60 -21.59 2.19
CA TRP A 479 -29.93 -22.14 2.43
C TRP A 479 -30.96 -21.60 1.43
N LEU A 480 -30.87 -20.33 1.04
CA LEU A 480 -31.73 -19.77 0.01
C LEU A 480 -31.43 -20.35 -1.37
N ASN A 481 -30.17 -20.57 -1.75
CA ASN A 481 -29.84 -21.26 -3.01
C ASN A 481 -30.37 -22.69 -3.02
N PHE A 482 -30.31 -23.40 -1.88
CA PHE A 482 -30.93 -24.71 -1.78
C PHE A 482 -32.46 -24.66 -1.88
N PHE A 483 -33.15 -23.85 -1.07
CA PHE A 483 -34.62 -23.83 -1.03
C PHE A 483 -35.26 -23.05 -2.18
N TYR A 484 -34.81 -21.84 -2.48
CA TYR A 484 -35.35 -21.03 -3.56
C TYR A 484 -34.74 -21.42 -4.91
N GLY A 485 -33.40 -21.46 -4.99
CA GLY A 485 -32.67 -21.74 -6.24
C GLY A 485 -32.71 -23.20 -6.68
N GLN A 486 -33.03 -24.12 -5.76
CA GLN A 486 -32.95 -25.57 -5.97
C GLN A 486 -31.53 -26.04 -6.34
N ALA A 487 -30.53 -25.26 -5.93
CA ALA A 487 -29.14 -25.52 -6.26
C ALA A 487 -28.62 -26.76 -5.51
N PRO A 488 -27.77 -27.56 -6.16
CA PRO A 488 -26.92 -28.50 -5.47
C PRO A 488 -25.90 -27.73 -4.61
N ILE A 489 -25.78 -28.11 -3.35
CA ILE A 489 -24.84 -27.49 -2.41
C ILE A 489 -23.92 -28.55 -1.78
N ILE A 490 -22.68 -28.17 -1.50
CA ILE A 490 -21.70 -28.98 -0.80
C ILE A 490 -21.20 -28.18 0.40
N LEU A 491 -21.29 -28.75 1.59
CA LEU A 491 -20.91 -28.12 2.85
C LEU A 491 -19.74 -28.87 3.47
N GLY A 492 -18.66 -28.16 3.76
CA GLY A 492 -17.56 -28.63 4.60
C GLY A 492 -17.79 -28.38 6.09
N ASP A 493 -16.74 -28.61 6.88
CA ASP A 493 -16.73 -28.38 8.32
C ASP A 493 -15.62 -27.39 8.74
N GLU A 494 -15.20 -27.39 10.01
CA GLU A 494 -14.14 -26.50 10.53
C GLU A 494 -12.73 -27.13 10.43
N ALA A 495 -12.61 -28.27 9.73
CA ALA A 495 -11.34 -28.95 9.50
C ALA A 495 -10.96 -28.92 8.01
N ALA A 496 -9.67 -29.10 7.72
CA ALA A 496 -9.20 -29.23 6.35
C ALA A 496 -9.94 -30.36 5.60
N ASN A 497 -10.64 -30.00 4.53
CA ASN A 497 -11.48 -30.83 3.72
C ASN A 497 -10.88 -31.03 2.32
N THR A 498 -11.27 -32.13 1.68
CA THR A 498 -11.07 -32.34 0.24
C THR A 498 -12.45 -32.47 -0.38
N ILE A 499 -12.80 -31.55 -1.26
CA ILE A 499 -14.13 -31.40 -1.84
C ILE A 499 -14.01 -31.53 -3.35
N ASP A 500 -14.72 -32.50 -3.91
CA ASP A 500 -14.86 -32.70 -5.35
C ASP A 500 -16.34 -32.53 -5.70
N GLY A 501 -16.67 -31.48 -6.45
CA GLY A 501 -17.98 -31.29 -7.07
C GLY A 501 -18.12 -32.14 -8.34
N ASP A 502 -19.24 -31.97 -9.04
CA ASP A 502 -19.56 -32.75 -10.23
C ASP A 502 -19.78 -31.91 -11.49
N GLU A 503 -20.80 -32.21 -12.28
CA GLU A 503 -21.08 -31.57 -13.57
C GLU A 503 -22.28 -30.61 -13.50
N ARG A 504 -22.83 -30.43 -12.30
CA ARG A 504 -23.91 -29.49 -11.99
C ARG A 504 -23.28 -28.20 -11.47
N GLY A 505 -23.87 -27.05 -11.78
CA GLY A 505 -23.50 -25.81 -11.10
C GLY A 505 -23.83 -25.88 -9.61
N GLU A 506 -22.81 -25.99 -8.77
CA GLU A 506 -22.87 -26.24 -7.33
C GLU A 506 -22.47 -25.02 -6.51
N GLN A 507 -23.10 -24.87 -5.34
CA GLN A 507 -22.57 -23.99 -4.32
C GLN A 507 -21.73 -24.79 -3.33
N ILE A 508 -20.46 -24.46 -3.23
CA ILE A 508 -19.53 -25.08 -2.29
C ILE A 508 -19.25 -24.08 -1.18
N ASN A 509 -19.46 -24.48 0.07
CA ASN A 509 -19.06 -23.72 1.26
C ASN A 509 -18.20 -24.62 2.14
N ALA A 510 -16.88 -24.46 2.04
CA ALA A 510 -15.91 -25.35 2.69
C ALA A 510 -15.79 -25.11 4.20
N GLY A 511 -16.09 -23.91 4.69
CA GLY A 511 -16.16 -23.63 6.12
C GLY A 511 -14.84 -23.08 6.66
N GLY A 512 -14.15 -23.86 7.49
CA GLY A 512 -12.85 -23.48 8.05
C GLY A 512 -11.85 -24.62 7.94
N GLY A 513 -10.56 -24.29 7.93
CA GLY A 513 -9.50 -25.24 7.62
C GLY A 513 -8.76 -24.83 6.36
N ASN A 514 -7.72 -25.58 6.00
CA ASN A 514 -7.03 -25.36 4.73
C ASN A 514 -7.59 -26.37 3.73
N ASP A 515 -8.52 -25.93 2.91
CA ASP A 515 -9.36 -26.80 2.09
C ASP A 515 -8.80 -26.99 0.69
N SER A 516 -9.09 -28.14 0.09
CA SER A 516 -8.77 -28.45 -1.31
C SER A 516 -10.06 -28.69 -2.05
N ILE A 517 -10.49 -27.72 -2.84
CA ILE A 517 -11.76 -27.70 -3.55
C ILE A 517 -11.51 -27.84 -5.06
N SER A 518 -12.25 -28.73 -5.70
CA SER A 518 -12.42 -28.82 -7.15
C SER A 518 -13.91 -28.79 -7.45
N ALA A 519 -14.44 -27.68 -7.96
CA ALA A 519 -15.88 -27.52 -8.15
C ALA A 519 -16.42 -28.32 -9.34
N GLY A 520 -15.63 -28.45 -10.41
CA GLY A 520 -15.89 -29.44 -11.46
C GLY A 520 -16.33 -28.78 -12.76
N ALA A 521 -17.52 -29.11 -13.26
CA ALA A 521 -18.09 -28.45 -14.42
C ALA A 521 -19.47 -27.89 -14.07
N GLY A 522 -19.87 -26.80 -14.73
CA GLY A 522 -21.04 -26.03 -14.34
C GLY A 522 -20.61 -24.64 -13.89
N ASN A 523 -21.58 -23.73 -13.70
CA ASN A 523 -21.28 -22.41 -13.16
C ASN A 523 -21.37 -22.51 -11.64
N ASP A 524 -20.24 -22.57 -10.95
CA ASP A 524 -20.16 -22.85 -9.53
C ASP A 524 -20.06 -21.59 -8.68
N LEU A 525 -20.54 -21.65 -7.43
CA LEU A 525 -20.36 -20.63 -6.41
C LEU A 525 -19.54 -21.20 -5.27
N VAL A 526 -18.28 -20.79 -5.14
CA VAL A 526 -17.36 -21.36 -4.16
C VAL A 526 -17.02 -20.35 -3.07
N TYR A 527 -17.19 -20.75 -1.81
CA TYR A 527 -16.68 -20.08 -0.62
C TYR A 527 -15.62 -20.98 0.05
N GLY A 528 -14.35 -20.60 -0.02
CA GLY A 528 -13.24 -21.27 0.68
C GLY A 528 -13.40 -21.16 2.19
N GLY A 529 -13.53 -19.93 2.68
CA GLY A 529 -13.89 -19.66 4.07
C GLY A 529 -12.68 -19.24 4.89
N TRP A 530 -12.39 -19.92 6.00
CA TRP A 530 -11.25 -19.57 6.86
C TRP A 530 -10.09 -20.53 6.69
N GLY A 531 -8.95 -20.06 6.21
CA GLY A 531 -7.72 -20.82 6.12
C GLY A 531 -6.99 -20.51 4.83
N SER A 532 -5.95 -21.28 4.53
CA SER A 532 -5.23 -21.12 3.25
C SER A 532 -5.68 -22.21 2.30
N ASP A 533 -6.62 -21.85 1.44
CA ASP A 533 -7.39 -22.77 0.62
C ASP A 533 -6.80 -22.92 -0.78
N ARG A 534 -7.07 -24.06 -1.40
CA ARG A 534 -6.78 -24.32 -2.80
C ARG A 534 -8.10 -24.56 -3.52
N VAL A 535 -8.53 -23.61 -4.34
CA VAL A 535 -9.79 -23.66 -5.07
C VAL A 535 -9.53 -23.81 -6.57
N ARG A 536 -10.25 -24.73 -7.20
CA ARG A 536 -10.43 -24.83 -8.65
C ARG A 536 -11.92 -24.73 -8.98
N GLY A 537 -12.31 -23.76 -9.78
CA GLY A 537 -13.64 -23.68 -10.38
C GLY A 537 -13.85 -24.84 -11.35
N GLY A 538 -13.15 -24.81 -12.49
CA GLY A 538 -13.15 -25.87 -13.48
C GLY A 538 -13.77 -25.39 -14.78
N ASP A 539 -14.71 -26.13 -15.37
CA ASP A 539 -15.35 -25.73 -16.63
C ASP A 539 -16.68 -25.02 -16.38
N GLY A 540 -16.79 -23.73 -16.68
CA GLY A 540 -18.00 -22.94 -16.50
C GLY A 540 -17.68 -21.51 -16.10
N ASN A 541 -18.70 -20.69 -15.87
CA ASN A 541 -18.50 -19.34 -15.37
C ASN A 541 -18.64 -19.36 -13.84
N ASP A 542 -17.52 -19.40 -13.14
CA ASP A 542 -17.47 -19.63 -11.70
C ASP A 542 -17.34 -18.33 -10.90
N LEU A 543 -17.98 -18.30 -9.73
CA LEU A 543 -17.87 -17.22 -8.77
C LEU A 543 -17.16 -17.72 -7.51
N ILE A 544 -15.92 -17.27 -7.30
CA ILE A 544 -15.02 -17.79 -6.28
C ILE A 544 -14.73 -16.70 -5.22
N TYR A 545 -14.96 -17.06 -3.97
CA TYR A 545 -14.53 -16.33 -2.78
C TYR A 545 -13.48 -17.18 -2.06
N GLY A 546 -12.23 -16.68 -1.98
CA GLY A 546 -11.20 -17.35 -1.18
C GLY A 546 -11.55 -17.30 0.30
N GLY A 547 -11.78 -16.09 0.81
CA GLY A 547 -12.10 -15.87 2.21
C GLY A 547 -10.88 -15.39 2.98
N SER A 548 -10.71 -15.82 4.22
CA SER A 548 -9.63 -15.35 5.09
C SER A 548 -8.44 -16.32 5.13
N GLY A 549 -7.28 -15.88 4.67
CA GLY A 549 -6.00 -16.57 4.62
C GLY A 549 -5.39 -16.44 3.23
N ASN A 550 -4.19 -16.97 3.01
CA ASN A 550 -3.55 -16.83 1.69
C ASN A 550 -3.97 -17.97 0.77
N ASP A 551 -4.87 -17.68 -0.15
CA ASP A 551 -5.52 -18.69 -0.98
C ASP A 551 -4.86 -18.86 -2.35
N SER A 552 -5.06 -20.03 -2.97
CA SER A 552 -4.72 -20.33 -4.36
C SER A 552 -5.98 -20.60 -5.14
N LEU A 553 -6.42 -19.62 -5.92
CA LEU A 553 -7.70 -19.60 -6.62
C LEU A 553 -7.47 -19.76 -8.13
N GLU A 554 -7.99 -20.84 -8.71
CA GLU A 554 -7.93 -21.16 -10.13
C GLU A 554 -9.38 -21.17 -10.69
N GLY A 555 -9.67 -20.32 -11.67
CA GLY A 555 -10.98 -20.19 -12.33
C GLY A 555 -11.22 -21.40 -13.22
N GLY A 556 -10.49 -21.49 -14.34
CA GLY A 556 -10.49 -22.67 -15.19
C GLY A 556 -10.86 -22.31 -16.63
N SER A 557 -11.88 -22.94 -17.22
CA SER A 557 -12.39 -22.57 -18.54
C SER A 557 -13.70 -21.82 -18.38
N GLY A 558 -13.80 -20.58 -18.84
CA GLY A 558 -15.05 -19.80 -18.77
C GLY A 558 -14.78 -18.34 -18.47
N GLU A 559 -15.83 -17.59 -18.14
CA GLU A 559 -15.67 -16.21 -17.63
C GLU A 559 -15.83 -16.24 -16.12
N ASP A 560 -14.70 -16.28 -15.41
CA ASP A 560 -14.66 -16.49 -13.96
C ASP A 560 -14.53 -15.17 -13.19
N ILE A 561 -15.08 -15.16 -11.97
CA ILE A 561 -15.07 -14.01 -11.06
C ILE A 561 -14.47 -14.42 -9.72
N PHE A 562 -13.33 -13.82 -9.38
CA PHE A 562 -12.79 -13.83 -8.02
C PHE A 562 -13.33 -12.62 -7.26
N ARG A 563 -14.17 -12.86 -6.25
CA ARG A 563 -14.71 -11.78 -5.41
C ARG A 563 -13.84 -11.58 -4.20
N VAL A 564 -13.46 -10.32 -3.96
CA VAL A 564 -12.67 -9.91 -2.80
C VAL A 564 -13.42 -8.87 -1.98
N THR A 565 -13.49 -9.09 -0.67
CA THR A 565 -14.08 -8.16 0.30
C THR A 565 -13.07 -7.83 1.42
N GLY A 566 -13.29 -6.73 2.14
CA GLY A 566 -12.43 -6.39 3.29
C GLY A 566 -11.10 -5.68 2.97
N SER A 567 -10.43 -5.15 4.00
CA SER A 567 -9.19 -4.37 3.87
C SER A 567 -8.25 -4.51 5.07
N ALA A 568 -7.00 -4.08 4.95
CA ALA A 568 -5.92 -4.16 5.95
C ALA A 568 -6.22 -3.43 7.29
N GLY A 569 -7.37 -2.77 7.44
CA GLY A 569 -7.87 -2.24 8.71
C GLY A 569 -9.11 -2.93 9.27
N CYS A 570 -9.78 -3.78 8.48
CA CYS A 570 -11.01 -4.48 8.83
C CYS A 570 -11.15 -5.75 7.98
N GLY A 571 -10.57 -6.86 8.44
CA GLY A 571 -10.72 -8.18 7.81
C GLY A 571 -10.11 -8.26 6.42
N LEU A 572 -8.79 -8.06 6.30
CA LEU A 572 -8.06 -8.40 5.07
C LEU A 572 -8.26 -9.90 4.78
N GLU A 573 -8.69 -10.21 3.57
CA GLU A 573 -8.94 -11.59 3.13
C GLU A 573 -7.63 -12.37 2.97
N GLY A 574 -6.55 -11.79 2.43
CA GLY A 574 -5.27 -12.49 2.37
C GLY A 574 -4.35 -11.91 1.33
N TYR A 575 -3.21 -12.56 1.11
CA TYR A 575 -2.36 -12.34 -0.06
C TYR A 575 -2.47 -13.54 -0.98
N ASP A 576 -3.43 -13.49 -1.89
CA ASP A 576 -3.86 -14.64 -2.66
C ASP A 576 -3.08 -14.77 -3.97
N ARG A 577 -3.17 -15.96 -4.56
CA ARG A 577 -2.75 -16.25 -5.92
C ARG A 577 -4.00 -16.49 -6.76
N TYR A 578 -4.20 -15.64 -7.75
CA TYR A 578 -5.29 -15.74 -8.72
C TYR A 578 -4.80 -16.36 -10.04
N ASP A 579 -5.55 -17.27 -10.63
CA ASP A 579 -5.30 -17.85 -11.95
C ASP A 579 -6.64 -17.97 -12.69
N GLY A 580 -6.96 -17.06 -13.60
CA GLY A 580 -8.23 -17.07 -14.34
C GLY A 580 -8.34 -18.25 -15.30
N GLY A 581 -7.22 -18.68 -15.89
CA GLY A 581 -7.21 -19.76 -16.85
C GLY A 581 -7.60 -19.29 -18.25
N ALA A 582 -8.66 -19.85 -18.82
CA ALA A 582 -9.08 -19.66 -20.19
C ALA A 582 -10.45 -18.99 -20.26
N GLY A 583 -10.45 -17.71 -20.61
CA GLY A 583 -11.66 -17.00 -21.01
C GLY A 583 -11.48 -15.50 -20.79
N THR A 584 -12.41 -14.86 -20.10
CA THR A 584 -12.24 -13.45 -19.70
C THR A 584 -12.59 -13.33 -18.24
N ASP A 585 -11.54 -13.25 -17.44
CA ASP A 585 -11.61 -13.48 -16.01
C ASP A 585 -11.41 -12.18 -15.24
N ARG A 586 -12.06 -12.09 -14.07
CA ARG A 586 -12.19 -10.84 -13.32
C ARG A 586 -11.86 -11.03 -11.86
N ILE A 587 -11.09 -10.10 -11.29
CA ILE A 587 -11.08 -9.86 -9.84
C ILE A 587 -12.04 -8.70 -9.56
N VAL A 588 -13.03 -8.90 -8.69
CA VAL A 588 -14.06 -7.90 -8.41
C VAL A 588 -14.01 -7.51 -6.93
N ALA A 589 -13.68 -6.25 -6.66
CA ALA A 589 -13.71 -5.69 -5.32
C ALA A 589 -15.14 -5.25 -4.96
N TYR A 590 -15.60 -5.65 -3.78
CA TYR A 590 -16.94 -5.30 -3.30
C TYR A 590 -16.96 -4.81 -1.85
N GLY A 591 -17.80 -3.80 -1.56
CA GLY A 591 -18.07 -3.34 -0.20
C GLY A 591 -17.55 -1.93 0.11
N GLY A 592 -16.90 -1.77 1.26
CA GLY A 592 -16.37 -0.48 1.74
C GLY A 592 -15.04 -0.12 1.10
N LYS A 593 -13.98 -0.07 1.92
CA LYS A 593 -12.60 -0.10 1.43
C LYS A 593 -12.21 -1.55 1.16
N VAL A 594 -11.47 -1.79 0.08
CA VAL A 594 -11.02 -3.13 -0.28
C VAL A 594 -9.52 -3.14 -0.54
N ASP A 595 -8.80 -4.08 0.08
CA ASP A 595 -7.42 -4.38 -0.28
C ASP A 595 -7.39 -5.78 -0.90
N ILE A 596 -7.09 -5.86 -2.20
CA ILE A 596 -6.86 -7.11 -2.92
C ILE A 596 -5.39 -7.46 -2.70
N GLY A 597 -5.11 -8.39 -1.78
CA GLY A 597 -3.74 -8.78 -1.48
C GLY A 597 -3.18 -9.74 -2.53
N LEU A 598 -1.93 -9.50 -2.93
CA LEU A 598 -1.25 -10.22 -4.00
C LEU A 598 0.16 -10.60 -3.55
N ALA A 599 0.49 -11.89 -3.61
CA ALA A 599 1.88 -12.32 -3.41
C ALA A 599 2.71 -12.24 -4.72
N ALA A 600 2.04 -12.46 -5.87
CA ALA A 600 2.60 -12.30 -7.20
C ALA A 600 1.45 -12.20 -8.22
N PHE A 601 1.63 -11.38 -9.26
CA PHE A 601 0.63 -11.21 -10.31
C PHE A 601 1.32 -10.89 -11.64
N GLY A 602 0.80 -11.42 -12.74
CA GLY A 602 1.36 -11.20 -14.06
C GLY A 602 0.47 -11.71 -15.18
N PRO A 603 0.86 -11.49 -16.46
CA PRO A 603 0.09 -11.93 -17.62
C PRO A 603 -0.18 -13.44 -17.67
N ALA A 604 0.67 -14.25 -17.02
CA ALA A 604 0.51 -15.70 -16.95
C ALA A 604 -0.61 -16.15 -16.01
N ASN A 605 -1.14 -15.26 -15.17
CA ASN A 605 -2.27 -15.52 -14.30
C ASN A 605 -3.61 -15.50 -15.06
N GLY A 606 -3.66 -15.05 -16.32
CA GLY A 606 -4.89 -15.10 -17.12
C GLY A 606 -6.06 -14.29 -16.53
N VAL A 607 -5.79 -13.16 -15.86
CA VAL A 607 -6.84 -12.27 -15.35
C VAL A 607 -6.80 -10.95 -16.14
N GLU A 608 -7.80 -10.75 -17.00
CA GLU A 608 -7.84 -9.60 -17.90
C GLU A 608 -8.40 -8.33 -17.24
N ILE A 609 -9.18 -8.46 -16.16
CA ILE A 609 -9.90 -7.31 -15.58
C ILE A 609 -9.84 -7.30 -14.05
N VAL A 610 -9.47 -6.17 -13.47
CA VAL A 610 -9.73 -5.87 -12.06
C VAL A 610 -10.81 -4.79 -11.97
N ASP A 611 -11.92 -5.12 -11.34
CA ASP A 611 -13.10 -4.27 -11.24
C ASP A 611 -13.31 -3.77 -9.82
N ALA A 612 -13.02 -2.49 -9.62
CA ALA A 612 -13.24 -1.73 -8.40
C ALA A 612 -14.62 -1.06 -8.33
N SER A 613 -15.49 -1.22 -9.33
CA SER A 613 -16.79 -0.53 -9.38
C SER A 613 -17.81 -1.02 -8.34
N GLY A 614 -17.62 -2.23 -7.81
CA GLY A 614 -18.42 -2.78 -6.71
C GLY A 614 -18.07 -2.21 -5.33
N ALA A 615 -16.95 -1.49 -5.20
CA ALA A 615 -16.51 -0.89 -3.95
C ALA A 615 -17.00 0.56 -3.81
N SER A 616 -17.48 0.91 -2.62
CA SER A 616 -17.92 2.27 -2.27
C SER A 616 -16.79 3.16 -1.73
N GLY A 617 -15.66 2.56 -1.34
CA GLY A 617 -14.46 3.20 -0.82
C GLY A 617 -13.23 3.05 -1.74
N ALA A 618 -12.05 3.28 -1.19
CA ALA A 618 -10.79 3.10 -1.92
C ALA A 618 -10.50 1.61 -2.11
N VAL A 619 -10.05 1.24 -3.31
CA VAL A 619 -9.57 -0.10 -3.66
C VAL A 619 -8.06 -0.03 -3.87
N ARG A 620 -7.33 -1.00 -3.33
CA ARG A 620 -5.89 -1.10 -3.50
C ARG A 620 -5.48 -2.53 -3.83
N LEU A 621 -4.61 -2.67 -4.83
CA LEU A 621 -3.86 -3.88 -5.12
C LEU A 621 -2.64 -3.85 -4.21
N LEU A 622 -2.52 -4.78 -3.27
CA LEU A 622 -1.58 -4.71 -2.16
C LEU A 622 -0.59 -5.88 -2.19
N GLY A 623 0.69 -5.58 -2.43
CA GLY A 623 1.80 -6.51 -2.26
C GLY A 623 2.02 -6.89 -0.79
N ASP A 624 2.72 -8.00 -0.56
CA ASP A 624 3.00 -8.51 0.78
C ASP A 624 4.25 -7.84 1.40
N TRP A 625 4.94 -8.52 2.31
CA TRP A 625 6.16 -8.00 2.95
C TRP A 625 7.45 -8.58 2.35
N ASN A 626 7.36 -9.20 1.17
CA ASN A 626 8.47 -9.79 0.43
C ASN A 626 8.65 -9.11 -0.93
N ASP A 627 9.79 -9.37 -1.58
CA ASP A 627 10.04 -8.95 -2.97
C ASP A 627 8.93 -9.49 -3.91
N ASN A 628 8.02 -8.63 -4.37
CA ASN A 628 6.90 -8.97 -5.24
C ASN A 628 7.21 -8.69 -6.73
N LEU A 629 6.62 -9.49 -7.61
CA LEU A 629 6.49 -9.19 -9.03
C LEU A 629 5.00 -9.00 -9.33
N LEU A 630 4.61 -7.76 -9.62
CA LEU A 630 3.24 -7.35 -9.89
C LEU A 630 3.18 -6.69 -11.28
N ASP A 631 2.79 -7.46 -12.29
CA ASP A 631 2.72 -7.02 -13.68
C ASP A 631 1.27 -6.98 -14.18
N PHE A 632 0.74 -5.77 -14.33
CA PHE A 632 -0.62 -5.52 -14.79
C PHE A 632 -0.67 -5.10 -16.26
N SER A 633 0.41 -5.26 -17.03
CA SER A 633 0.49 -4.81 -18.43
C SER A 633 -0.53 -5.49 -19.37
N ALA A 634 -1.05 -6.66 -18.98
CA ALA A 634 -2.10 -7.38 -19.70
C ALA A 634 -3.50 -7.24 -19.06
N THR A 635 -3.63 -6.42 -18.01
CA THR A 635 -4.84 -6.30 -17.20
C THR A 635 -5.43 -4.91 -17.35
N SER A 636 -6.76 -4.83 -17.40
CA SER A 636 -7.50 -3.58 -17.45
C SER A 636 -8.18 -3.29 -16.11
N PHE A 637 -8.15 -2.03 -15.70
CA PHE A 637 -8.78 -1.59 -14.46
C PHE A 637 -10.13 -0.90 -14.74
N VAL A 638 -11.16 -1.32 -14.02
CA VAL A 638 -12.49 -0.69 -14.04
C VAL A 638 -12.72 -0.01 -12.69
N GLY A 639 -13.04 1.28 -12.70
CA GLY A 639 -13.17 2.07 -11.46
C GLY A 639 -11.86 2.71 -11.02
N LYS A 640 -11.80 3.15 -9.77
CA LYS A 640 -10.60 3.81 -9.21
C LYS A 640 -9.92 2.87 -8.22
N LEU A 641 -8.68 2.50 -8.50
CA LEU A 641 -7.83 1.75 -7.61
C LEU A 641 -6.39 2.29 -7.63
N SER A 642 -5.57 1.86 -6.67
CA SER A 642 -4.12 2.12 -6.66
C SER A 642 -3.35 0.82 -6.48
N ILE A 643 -2.11 0.78 -6.93
CA ILE A 643 -1.17 -0.31 -6.69
C ILE A 643 -0.24 0.11 -5.56
N ASP A 644 0.00 -0.78 -4.60
CA ASP A 644 0.91 -0.59 -3.46
C ASP A 644 1.76 -1.84 -3.32
N GLY A 645 3.08 -1.70 -3.47
CA GLY A 645 4.03 -2.81 -3.35
C GLY A 645 4.10 -3.44 -1.96
N GLY A 646 3.65 -2.74 -0.92
CA GLY A 646 3.77 -3.22 0.45
C GLY A 646 5.20 -3.00 1.00
N GLY A 647 6.00 -4.05 1.08
CA GLY A 647 7.41 -3.89 1.44
C GLY A 647 8.28 -5.00 0.88
N GLY A 648 9.52 -4.70 0.53
CA GLY A 648 10.34 -5.60 -0.26
C GLY A 648 11.00 -4.84 -1.39
N ARG A 649 11.76 -5.53 -2.24
CA ARG A 649 12.25 -4.97 -3.51
C ARG A 649 11.31 -5.44 -4.61
N ASP A 650 10.35 -4.60 -4.92
CA ASP A 650 9.23 -4.93 -5.76
C ASP A 650 9.49 -4.48 -7.20
N THR A 651 9.02 -5.31 -8.14
CA THR A 651 8.93 -4.95 -9.54
C THR A 651 7.45 -4.81 -9.89
N ILE A 652 7.04 -3.57 -10.15
CA ILE A 652 5.64 -3.23 -10.43
C ILE A 652 5.55 -2.64 -11.83
N ILE A 653 4.69 -3.20 -12.66
CA ILE A 653 4.34 -2.70 -13.99
C ILE A 653 2.85 -2.41 -13.99
N GLY A 654 2.48 -1.17 -14.27
CA GLY A 654 1.10 -0.74 -14.39
C GLY A 654 0.38 -1.33 -15.60
N SER A 655 -0.86 -0.91 -15.75
CA SER A 655 -1.73 -1.21 -16.88
C SER A 655 -1.40 -0.31 -18.08
N ALA A 656 -2.31 -0.28 -19.07
CA ALA A 656 -2.22 0.65 -20.20
C ALA A 656 -3.08 1.91 -20.02
N GLY A 657 -3.62 2.13 -18.81
CA GLY A 657 -4.40 3.32 -18.45
C GLY A 657 -3.72 4.12 -17.35
N ASP A 658 -4.33 5.23 -16.94
CA ASP A 658 -3.75 6.09 -15.90
C ASP A 658 -3.66 5.35 -14.54
N ASP A 659 -2.44 5.04 -14.11
CA ASP A 659 -2.16 4.27 -12.91
C ASP A 659 -1.66 5.12 -11.75
N ARG A 660 -1.95 4.66 -10.53
CA ARG A 660 -1.36 5.21 -9.31
C ARG A 660 -0.59 4.11 -8.59
N ILE A 661 0.73 4.21 -8.58
CA ILE A 661 1.66 3.21 -8.08
C ILE A 661 2.44 3.77 -6.89
N ASP A 662 2.40 3.06 -5.77
CA ASP A 662 3.25 3.28 -4.61
C ASP A 662 4.17 2.06 -4.46
N GLY A 663 5.49 2.28 -4.48
CA GLY A 663 6.49 1.22 -4.34
C GLY A 663 6.58 0.68 -2.91
N GLY A 664 5.92 1.31 -1.94
CA GLY A 664 5.78 0.78 -0.59
C GLY A 664 6.81 1.33 0.40
N SER A 665 7.02 0.59 1.49
CA SER A 665 7.58 1.14 2.73
C SER A 665 9.10 1.01 2.88
N TRP A 666 9.75 0.06 2.21
CA TRP A 666 11.20 -0.15 2.23
C TRP A 666 11.65 -1.03 1.07
N GLY A 667 12.86 -0.77 0.56
CA GLY A 667 13.52 -1.57 -0.48
C GLY A 667 13.73 -0.78 -1.76
N ASP A 668 14.68 -1.21 -2.58
CA ASP A 668 14.95 -0.60 -3.89
C ASP A 668 13.93 -1.10 -4.92
N GLN A 669 13.00 -0.23 -5.32
CA GLN A 669 11.87 -0.57 -6.18
C GLN A 669 12.21 -0.44 -7.67
N THR A 670 11.52 -1.21 -8.51
CA THR A 670 11.50 -1.02 -9.96
C THR A 670 10.05 -0.84 -10.42
N LEU A 671 9.68 0.40 -10.74
CA LEU A 671 8.32 0.79 -11.09
C LEU A 671 8.25 1.24 -12.55
N SER A 672 7.22 0.78 -13.27
CA SER A 672 6.86 1.23 -14.61
C SER A 672 5.39 1.59 -14.64
N GLY A 673 5.04 2.81 -15.04
CA GLY A 673 3.65 3.26 -15.24
C GLY A 673 3.01 2.51 -16.41
N GLY A 674 3.61 2.60 -17.59
CA GLY A 674 3.12 1.91 -18.78
C GLY A 674 2.70 2.92 -19.84
N GLU A 675 1.50 2.77 -20.38
CA GLU A 675 0.87 3.84 -21.17
C GLU A 675 -0.21 4.48 -20.29
N GLY A 676 -0.43 5.79 -20.39
CA GLY A 676 -1.34 6.49 -19.48
C GLY A 676 -0.64 7.69 -18.83
N ASN A 677 -1.38 8.50 -18.08
CA ASN A 677 -0.78 9.54 -17.26
C ASN A 677 -0.66 9.01 -15.83
N ASP A 678 0.53 8.52 -15.51
CA ASP A 678 0.73 7.73 -14.32
C ASP A 678 1.26 8.58 -13.16
N VAL A 679 1.00 8.11 -11.94
CA VAL A 679 1.51 8.71 -10.72
C VAL A 679 2.30 7.66 -9.95
N LEU A 680 3.62 7.83 -9.91
CA LEU A 680 4.55 6.90 -9.29
C LEU A 680 5.16 7.51 -8.03
N HIS A 681 5.21 6.75 -6.96
CA HIS A 681 5.93 7.07 -5.72
C HIS A 681 6.85 5.90 -5.39
N GLY A 682 8.16 6.13 -5.30
CA GLY A 682 9.14 5.06 -5.07
C GLY A 682 9.10 4.48 -3.67
N GLY A 683 8.84 5.33 -2.68
CA GLY A 683 8.94 4.94 -1.27
C GLY A 683 10.34 5.23 -0.72
N THR A 684 10.86 4.33 0.12
CA THR A 684 12.24 4.47 0.62
C THR A 684 13.15 3.44 -0.02
N GLY A 685 14.27 3.87 -0.58
CA GLY A 685 15.15 2.98 -1.34
C GLY A 685 15.95 3.77 -2.38
N THR A 686 16.75 3.08 -3.20
CA THR A 686 17.27 3.67 -4.43
C THR A 686 16.45 3.13 -5.59
N ASP A 687 15.42 3.87 -5.97
CA ASP A 687 14.37 3.34 -6.82
C ASP A 687 14.65 3.61 -8.30
N ARG A 688 14.06 2.78 -9.15
CA ARG A 688 14.03 2.98 -10.61
C ARG A 688 12.58 3.20 -11.01
N LEU A 689 12.25 4.41 -11.46
CA LEU A 689 10.89 4.79 -11.81
C LEU A 689 10.84 5.17 -13.28
N SER A 690 9.99 4.50 -14.04
CA SER A 690 9.71 4.81 -15.45
C SER A 690 8.25 5.19 -15.62
N GLY A 691 7.97 6.37 -16.18
CA GLY A 691 6.60 6.81 -16.50
C GLY A 691 6.06 5.98 -17.66
N GLY A 692 6.70 6.10 -18.81
CA GLY A 692 6.39 5.31 -20.00
C GLY A 692 5.83 6.19 -21.09
N GLY A 693 4.59 5.99 -21.53
CA GLY A 693 3.93 6.84 -22.51
C GLY A 693 2.81 7.65 -21.88
N GLY A 694 2.88 8.98 -21.92
CA GLY A 694 1.87 9.87 -21.36
C GLY A 694 2.50 11.01 -20.56
N GLY A 695 1.71 11.71 -19.73
CA GLY A 695 2.18 12.86 -18.96
C GLY A 695 2.33 12.54 -17.47
N ASP A 696 3.44 11.93 -17.11
CA ASP A 696 3.61 11.20 -15.86
C ASP A 696 4.08 12.07 -14.69
N THR A 697 3.84 11.59 -13.47
CA THR A 697 4.14 12.29 -12.22
C THR A 697 4.91 11.40 -11.26
N PHE A 698 6.15 11.76 -10.95
CA PHE A 698 6.93 11.15 -9.87
C PHE A 698 6.73 11.97 -8.59
N GLN A 699 6.13 11.38 -7.56
CA GLN A 699 5.89 12.04 -6.27
C GLN A 699 7.07 11.82 -5.33
N VAL A 700 7.49 12.89 -4.63
CA VAL A 700 8.54 12.85 -3.62
C VAL A 700 8.07 13.62 -2.38
N THR A 701 8.22 13.06 -1.17
CA THR A 701 7.70 13.67 0.07
C THR A 701 8.72 13.82 1.20
N GLY A 702 9.80 13.05 1.15
CA GLY A 702 10.82 12.88 2.17
C GLY A 702 11.96 13.91 2.19
N ASN A 703 12.71 13.98 3.30
CA ASN A 703 13.92 14.81 3.42
C ASN A 703 14.99 14.11 4.30
N VAL A 704 16.27 14.40 4.06
CA VAL A 704 17.40 13.84 4.82
C VAL A 704 17.21 14.02 6.32
N GLY A 705 17.25 12.89 7.05
CA GLY A 705 17.04 12.83 8.51
C GLY A 705 15.60 12.59 8.95
N SER A 706 14.60 12.70 8.07
CA SER A 706 13.20 12.42 8.35
C SER A 706 12.49 11.88 7.11
N GLY A 707 12.52 10.55 6.94
CA GLY A 707 11.81 9.88 5.85
C GLY A 707 12.40 10.17 4.47
N PHE A 708 13.73 10.33 4.35
CA PHE A 708 14.39 10.46 3.05
C PHE A 708 14.09 9.25 2.18
N GLU A 709 13.61 9.52 0.98
CA GLU A 709 13.14 8.51 0.03
C GLU A 709 14.30 7.84 -0.71
N GLY A 710 15.44 8.53 -0.84
CA GLY A 710 16.70 7.98 -1.34
C GLY A 710 17.16 8.65 -2.62
N TYR A 711 18.06 7.99 -3.37
CA TYR A 711 18.68 8.53 -4.58
C TYR A 711 18.15 7.83 -5.83
N ASP A 712 17.04 8.33 -6.34
CA ASP A 712 16.27 7.61 -7.35
C ASP A 712 16.76 7.88 -8.77
N ARG A 713 16.32 7.01 -9.68
CA ARG A 713 16.46 7.19 -11.12
C ARG A 713 15.08 7.33 -11.75
N TYR A 714 14.81 8.52 -12.28
CA TYR A 714 13.58 8.84 -12.99
C TYR A 714 13.78 8.72 -14.51
N ASP A 715 12.81 8.13 -15.20
CA ASP A 715 12.72 8.06 -16.67
C ASP A 715 11.29 8.40 -17.08
N GLY A 716 11.04 9.64 -17.50
CA GLY A 716 9.70 10.10 -17.90
C GLY A 716 9.17 9.35 -19.11
N GLY A 717 10.04 9.03 -20.07
CA GLY A 717 9.64 8.38 -21.31
C GLY A 717 9.08 9.39 -22.31
N ALA A 718 7.87 9.15 -22.81
CA ALA A 718 7.27 9.93 -23.88
C ALA A 718 6.08 10.75 -23.39
N GLY A 719 6.25 12.07 -23.27
CA GLY A 719 5.14 12.99 -23.12
C GLY A 719 5.57 14.26 -22.42
N THR A 720 4.95 14.60 -21.29
CA THR A 720 5.37 15.77 -20.49
C THR A 720 5.31 15.41 -19.03
N ASP A 721 6.49 15.09 -18.52
CA ASP A 721 6.69 14.36 -17.29
C ASP A 721 7.24 15.28 -16.21
N ARG A 722 6.88 14.99 -14.97
CA ARG A 722 7.20 15.87 -13.86
C ARG A 722 7.58 15.14 -12.59
N ILE A 723 8.55 15.67 -11.86
CA ILE A 723 8.80 15.32 -10.46
C ILE A 723 8.08 16.35 -9.59
N VAL A 724 7.31 15.93 -8.58
CA VAL A 724 6.52 16.82 -7.73
C VAL A 724 6.83 16.57 -6.26
N ALA A 725 7.27 17.63 -5.58
CA ALA A 725 7.57 17.60 -4.15
C ALA A 725 6.32 17.95 -3.32
N TYR A 726 6.01 17.15 -2.31
CA TYR A 726 4.92 17.37 -1.37
C TYR A 726 5.39 17.38 0.09
N GLY A 727 4.72 18.16 0.94
CA GLY A 727 4.90 18.06 2.40
C GLY A 727 5.72 19.21 3.00
N GLY A 728 6.67 18.88 3.86
CA GLY A 728 7.48 19.85 4.63
C GLY A 728 8.68 20.35 3.82
N LYS A 729 9.88 20.05 4.32
CA LYS A 729 11.10 20.10 3.51
C LYS A 729 11.19 18.82 2.70
N VAL A 730 11.69 18.91 1.48
CA VAL A 730 11.81 17.76 0.58
C VAL A 730 13.22 17.74 -0.03
N ASP A 731 13.89 16.59 0.05
CA ASP A 731 15.12 16.32 -0.69
C ASP A 731 14.80 15.28 -1.77
N ILE A 732 14.85 15.71 -3.04
CA ILE A 732 14.74 14.83 -4.21
C ILE A 732 16.15 14.31 -4.50
N GLY A 733 16.44 13.08 -4.10
CA GLY A 733 17.76 12.49 -4.31
C GLY A 733 17.96 12.00 -5.73
N LEU A 734 19.13 12.29 -6.30
CA LEU A 734 19.49 11.98 -7.68
C LEU A 734 20.91 11.43 -7.74
N ALA A 735 21.09 10.25 -8.35
CA ALA A 735 22.44 9.73 -8.66
C ALA A 735 22.96 10.21 -10.03
N ALA A 736 22.03 10.51 -10.95
CA ALA A 736 22.30 11.11 -12.26
C ALA A 736 21.01 11.67 -12.83
N PHE A 737 21.08 12.83 -13.48
CA PHE A 737 19.92 13.46 -14.12
C PHE A 737 20.36 14.23 -15.36
N GLY A 738 19.59 14.16 -16.42
CA GLY A 738 19.89 14.84 -17.68
C GLY A 738 18.73 14.81 -18.67
N PRO A 739 18.89 15.43 -19.84
CA PRO A 739 17.86 15.46 -20.88
C PRO A 739 17.40 14.07 -21.35
N ALA A 740 18.24 13.04 -21.21
CA ALA A 740 17.91 11.66 -21.56
C ALA A 740 16.91 11.00 -20.60
N ASN A 741 16.71 11.56 -19.40
CA ASN A 741 15.70 11.11 -18.45
C ASN A 741 14.28 11.49 -18.88
N GLY A 742 14.10 12.41 -19.85
CA GLY A 742 12.77 12.79 -20.33
C GLY A 742 11.87 13.43 -19.28
N VAL A 743 12.41 14.21 -18.33
CA VAL A 743 11.63 14.92 -17.31
C VAL A 743 11.72 16.42 -17.54
N GLU A 744 10.62 17.03 -18.00
CA GLU A 744 10.58 18.44 -18.39
C GLU A 744 10.32 19.39 -17.22
N ILE A 745 9.75 18.90 -16.11
CA ILE A 745 9.29 19.77 -15.00
C ILE A 745 9.71 19.20 -13.65
N VAL A 746 10.28 20.04 -12.78
CA VAL A 746 10.34 19.78 -11.32
C VAL A 746 9.47 20.80 -10.62
N ASP A 747 8.41 20.33 -9.97
CA ASP A 747 7.43 21.16 -9.28
C ASP A 747 7.58 21.08 -7.75
N ALA A 748 8.11 22.17 -7.19
CA ALA A 748 8.27 22.38 -5.75
C ALA A 748 7.07 23.09 -5.11
N SER A 749 6.01 23.41 -5.84
CA SER A 749 4.87 24.18 -5.32
C SER A 749 4.00 23.43 -4.31
N GLY A 750 4.07 22.09 -4.30
CA GLY A 750 3.39 21.22 -3.34
C GLY A 750 4.06 21.16 -1.95
N ALA A 751 5.30 21.63 -1.82
CA ALA A 751 6.04 21.65 -0.58
C ALA A 751 5.84 22.97 0.20
N SER A 752 5.68 22.86 1.52
CA SER A 752 5.55 24.01 2.42
C SER A 752 6.89 24.54 2.93
N GLY A 753 7.97 23.76 2.78
CA GLY A 753 9.33 24.08 3.16
C GLY A 753 10.29 24.18 1.97
N ALA A 754 11.59 24.14 2.24
CA ALA A 754 12.62 24.16 1.19
C ALA A 754 12.65 22.82 0.44
N VAL A 755 12.77 22.89 -0.88
CA VAL A 755 12.98 21.74 -1.76
C VAL A 755 14.41 21.78 -2.29
N ARG A 756 15.09 20.64 -2.27
CA ARG A 756 16.45 20.50 -2.76
C ARG A 756 16.57 19.29 -3.69
N LEU A 757 17.20 19.50 -4.84
CA LEU A 757 17.69 18.44 -5.71
C LEU A 757 19.07 18.04 -5.19
N LEU A 758 19.22 16.81 -4.71
CA LEU A 758 20.37 16.38 -3.91
C LEU A 758 21.14 15.25 -4.61
N GLY A 759 22.39 15.53 -4.99
CA GLY A 759 23.36 14.54 -5.43
C GLY A 759 23.78 13.57 -4.31
N ASP A 760 24.32 12.43 -4.70
CA ASP A 760 24.81 11.41 -3.76
C ASP A 760 26.24 11.71 -3.28
N TRP A 761 26.98 10.69 -2.83
CA TRP A 761 28.37 10.85 -2.35
C TRP A 761 29.44 10.49 -3.41
N ASN A 762 29.03 10.33 -4.66
CA ASN A 762 29.88 10.02 -5.80
C ASN A 762 29.88 11.17 -6.80
N ASP A 763 30.83 11.15 -7.75
CA ASP A 763 30.86 12.07 -8.90
C ASP A 763 29.52 12.01 -9.68
N ASN A 764 28.72 13.07 -9.60
CA ASN A 764 27.40 13.17 -10.24
C ASN A 764 27.44 14.00 -11.52
N LEU A 765 26.57 13.64 -12.46
CA LEU A 765 26.20 14.48 -13.60
C LEU A 765 24.73 14.86 -13.45
N LEU A 766 24.47 16.14 -13.14
CA LEU A 766 23.15 16.71 -12.93
C LEU A 766 22.93 17.84 -13.93
N ASP A 767 22.25 17.53 -15.04
CA ASP A 767 21.99 18.47 -16.14
C ASP A 767 20.50 18.79 -16.22
N PHE A 768 20.14 20.01 -15.78
CA PHE A 768 18.76 20.52 -15.79
C PHE A 768 18.50 21.46 -16.97
N SER A 769 19.38 21.52 -17.97
CA SER A 769 19.26 22.45 -19.10
C SER A 769 18.00 22.26 -19.96
N ALA A 770 17.39 21.07 -19.90
CA ALA A 770 16.13 20.74 -20.57
C ALA A 770 14.92 20.72 -19.62
N THR A 771 15.10 21.09 -18.35
CA THR A 771 14.10 20.98 -17.29
C THR A 771 13.71 22.37 -16.78
N SER A 772 12.43 22.54 -16.48
CA SER A 772 11.89 23.78 -15.92
C SER A 772 11.52 23.58 -14.45
N PHE A 773 11.80 24.59 -13.62
CA PHE A 773 11.48 24.56 -12.20
C PHE A 773 10.23 25.40 -11.89
N VAL A 774 9.31 24.83 -11.13
CA VAL A 774 8.12 25.51 -10.61
C VAL A 774 8.25 25.63 -9.11
N GLY A 775 8.16 26.86 -8.58
CA GLY A 775 8.37 27.12 -7.15
C GLY A 775 9.83 27.45 -6.82
N LYS A 776 10.20 27.33 -5.54
CA LYS A 776 11.56 27.63 -5.07
C LYS A 776 12.26 26.33 -4.69
N LEU A 777 13.36 26.02 -5.38
CA LEU A 777 14.23 24.89 -5.05
C LEU A 777 15.70 25.30 -5.20
N SER A 778 16.60 24.46 -4.69
CA SER A 778 18.04 24.58 -4.90
C SER A 778 18.63 23.26 -5.38
N ILE A 779 19.75 23.32 -6.08
CA ILE A 779 20.54 22.16 -6.49
C ILE A 779 21.74 22.04 -5.54
N ASP A 780 22.01 20.84 -5.05
CA ASP A 780 23.12 20.50 -4.16
C ASP A 780 23.81 19.25 -4.70
N GLY A 781 25.09 19.37 -5.06
CA GLY A 781 25.88 18.27 -5.60
C GLY A 781 26.12 17.13 -4.61
N GLY A 782 25.96 17.37 -3.31
CA GLY A 782 26.25 16.37 -2.29
C GLY A 782 27.76 16.26 -2.02
N GLY A 783 28.41 15.21 -2.50
CA GLY A 783 29.85 15.09 -2.42
C GLY A 783 30.44 14.27 -3.56
N GLY A 784 31.67 14.57 -3.94
CA GLY A 784 32.26 14.02 -5.16
C GLY A 784 32.73 15.13 -6.07
N ARG A 785 33.15 14.81 -7.29
CA ARG A 785 33.43 15.82 -8.33
C ARG A 785 32.26 15.88 -9.28
N ASP A 786 31.39 16.84 -9.03
CA ASP A 786 30.09 16.96 -9.66
C ASP A 786 30.15 17.91 -10.85
N THR A 787 29.41 17.54 -11.89
CA THR A 787 29.11 18.42 -13.01
C THR A 787 27.64 18.79 -12.94
N ILE A 788 27.35 20.06 -12.64
CA ILE A 788 25.99 20.56 -12.46
C ILE A 788 25.73 21.65 -13.50
N ILE A 789 24.65 21.50 -14.26
CA ILE A 789 24.15 22.49 -15.20
C ILE A 789 22.74 22.86 -14.76
N GLY A 790 22.52 24.14 -14.49
CA GLY A 790 21.21 24.69 -14.13
C GLY A 790 20.20 24.66 -15.26
N SER A 791 19.01 25.15 -14.94
CA SER A 791 17.91 25.36 -15.86
C SER A 791 18.11 26.65 -16.69
N ALA A 792 17.05 27.12 -17.34
CA ALA A 792 17.04 28.40 -18.04
C ALA A 792 16.44 29.55 -17.19
N GLY A 793 16.19 29.30 -15.91
CA GLY A 793 15.68 30.30 -14.96
C GLY A 793 16.71 30.60 -13.87
N ASP A 794 16.35 31.48 -12.93
CA ASP A 794 17.24 31.84 -11.82
C ASP A 794 17.50 30.64 -10.89
N ASP A 795 18.71 30.09 -10.92
CA ASP A 795 19.10 28.89 -10.19
C ASP A 795 19.92 29.18 -8.94
N ARG A 796 19.81 28.30 -7.95
CA ARG A 796 20.70 28.27 -6.78
C ARG A 796 21.41 26.94 -6.73
N ILE A 797 22.72 26.95 -6.97
CA ILE A 797 23.57 25.77 -7.08
C ILE A 797 24.62 25.79 -5.97
N ASP A 798 24.67 24.70 -5.20
CA ASP A 798 25.74 24.39 -4.26
C ASP A 798 26.49 23.16 -4.79
N GLY A 799 27.79 23.29 -5.02
CA GLY A 799 28.65 22.22 -5.51
C GLY A 799 28.94 21.14 -4.47
N GLY A 800 28.55 21.37 -3.20
CA GLY A 800 28.61 20.36 -2.16
C GLY A 800 29.86 20.43 -1.29
N SER A 801 30.16 19.32 -0.60
CA SER A 801 31.02 19.35 0.59
C SER A 801 32.51 19.06 0.35
N TRP A 802 32.87 18.42 -0.76
CA TRP A 802 34.26 18.11 -1.12
C TRP A 802 34.37 17.72 -2.59
N GLY A 803 35.49 18.11 -3.24
CA GLY A 803 35.83 17.73 -4.61
C GLY A 803 35.90 18.94 -5.52
N ASP A 804 36.59 18.81 -6.66
CA ASP A 804 36.67 19.87 -7.68
C ASP A 804 35.40 19.86 -8.55
N GLN A 805 34.56 20.88 -8.37
CA GLN A 805 33.25 20.98 -9.00
C GLN A 805 33.29 21.66 -10.37
N THR A 806 32.38 21.30 -11.26
CA THR A 806 32.11 22.03 -12.51
C THR A 806 30.65 22.48 -12.53
N LEU A 807 30.41 23.76 -12.29
CA LEU A 807 29.08 24.35 -12.15
C LEU A 807 28.80 25.32 -13.29
N SER A 808 27.61 25.25 -13.87
CA SER A 808 27.08 26.20 -14.85
C SER A 808 25.69 26.64 -14.42
N GLY A 809 25.46 27.95 -14.26
CA GLY A 809 24.15 28.53 -13.96
C GLY A 809 23.20 28.35 -15.14
N GLY A 810 23.59 28.82 -16.32
CA GLY A 810 22.79 28.70 -17.53
C GLY A 810 22.33 30.07 -18.01
N GLU A 811 21.04 30.21 -18.28
CA GLU A 811 20.42 31.54 -18.47
C GLU A 811 19.64 31.85 -17.19
N GLY A 812 19.62 33.11 -16.73
CA GLY A 812 19.03 33.45 -15.44
C GLY A 812 19.97 34.28 -14.59
N ASN A 813 19.53 34.76 -13.44
CA ASN A 813 20.40 35.37 -12.45
C ASN A 813 20.71 34.34 -11.39
N ASP A 814 21.83 33.66 -11.56
CA ASP A 814 22.14 32.45 -10.83
C ASP A 814 23.00 32.73 -9.60
N VAL A 815 22.89 31.84 -8.62
CA VAL A 815 23.70 31.87 -7.39
C VAL A 815 24.46 30.57 -7.27
N LEU A 816 25.78 30.63 -7.47
CA LEU A 816 26.66 29.46 -7.46
C LEU A 816 27.58 29.50 -6.24
N HIS A 817 27.71 28.37 -5.55
CA HIS A 817 28.66 28.15 -4.47
C HIS A 817 29.47 26.88 -4.80
N GLY A 818 30.78 26.99 -4.93
CA GLY A 818 31.64 25.87 -5.34
C GLY A 818 31.76 24.80 -4.25
N GLY A 819 31.83 25.24 -2.99
CA GLY A 819 32.12 24.35 -1.87
C GLY A 819 33.62 24.30 -1.60
N THR A 820 34.15 23.14 -1.22
CA THR A 820 35.61 22.98 -1.03
C THR A 820 36.21 22.24 -2.21
N GLY A 821 37.28 22.78 -2.80
CA GLY A 821 37.86 22.20 -3.99
C GLY A 821 38.61 23.24 -4.82
N THR A 822 39.02 22.89 -6.02
CA THR A 822 39.39 23.90 -7.02
C THR A 822 38.33 23.87 -8.11
N ASP A 823 37.36 24.77 -7.96
CA ASP A 823 36.12 24.66 -8.69
C ASP A 823 36.16 25.49 -9.99
N ARG A 824 35.35 25.07 -10.96
CA ARG A 824 35.06 25.83 -12.17
C ARG A 824 33.60 26.26 -12.13
N LEU A 825 33.36 27.56 -11.99
CA LEU A 825 32.03 28.13 -11.87
C LEU A 825 31.78 29.06 -13.06
N SER A 826 30.70 28.79 -13.81
CA SER A 826 30.24 29.63 -14.90
C SER A 826 28.83 30.15 -14.60
N GLY A 827 28.63 31.46 -14.61
CA GLY A 827 27.32 32.09 -14.46
C GLY A 827 26.46 31.81 -15.68
N GLY A 828 26.88 32.35 -16.82
CA GLY A 828 26.25 32.10 -18.11
C GLY A 828 25.63 33.39 -18.65
N GLY A 829 24.32 33.42 -18.85
CA GLY A 829 23.61 34.62 -19.27
C GLY A 829 22.75 35.19 -18.15
N GLY A 830 23.00 36.42 -17.72
CA GLY A 830 22.25 37.12 -16.68
C GLY A 830 23.18 37.76 -15.65
N GLY A 831 22.65 38.14 -14.48
CA GLY A 831 23.41 38.86 -13.45
C GLY A 831 23.79 37.98 -12.27
N ASP A 832 24.86 37.21 -12.42
CA ASP A 832 25.16 36.04 -11.60
C ASP A 832 25.94 36.37 -10.33
N THR A 833 25.86 35.47 -9.35
CA THR A 833 26.47 35.62 -8.02
C THR A 833 27.24 34.38 -7.62
N PHE A 834 28.57 34.49 -7.54
CA PHE A 834 29.44 33.48 -6.97
C PHE A 834 29.59 33.72 -5.46
N GLN A 835 29.06 32.83 -4.63
CA GLN A 835 29.18 32.92 -3.17
C GLN A 835 30.46 32.26 -2.72
N VAL A 836 31.20 32.93 -1.84
CA VAL A 836 32.42 32.41 -1.23
C VAL A 836 32.37 32.61 0.28
N THR A 837 32.72 31.57 1.02
CA THR A 837 32.79 31.57 2.48
C THR A 837 34.13 31.01 2.98
N GLY A 838 34.35 31.12 4.29
CA GLY A 838 35.51 30.54 4.95
C GLY A 838 36.87 31.11 4.52
N ASN A 839 37.95 30.62 5.14
CA ASN A 839 39.29 31.15 4.94
C ASN A 839 40.37 30.08 5.18
N VAL A 840 41.63 30.36 4.84
CA VAL A 840 42.77 29.40 4.98
C VAL A 840 42.93 28.83 6.40
N GLY A 841 42.45 29.55 7.42
CA GLY A 841 42.45 29.10 8.81
C GLY A 841 41.27 28.18 9.19
N SER A 842 40.14 28.26 8.50
CA SER A 842 38.97 27.41 8.71
C SER A 842 38.01 27.46 7.51
N GLY A 843 37.79 26.31 6.88
CA GLY A 843 36.81 26.16 5.79
C GLY A 843 37.19 26.89 4.51
N PHE A 844 38.49 26.93 4.16
CA PHE A 844 38.92 27.48 2.87
C PHE A 844 38.30 26.70 1.73
N GLU A 845 37.65 27.43 0.83
CA GLU A 845 36.92 26.86 -0.32
C GLU A 845 37.85 26.49 -1.47
N GLY A 846 39.05 27.09 -1.54
CA GLY A 846 40.10 26.72 -2.48
C GLY A 846 40.36 27.80 -3.53
N TYR A 847 40.95 27.42 -4.66
CA TYR A 847 41.42 28.37 -5.69
C TYR A 847 40.60 28.23 -6.97
N ASP A 848 39.47 28.93 -7.02
CA ASP A 848 38.46 28.70 -8.04
C ASP A 848 38.73 29.46 -9.34
N ARG A 849 38.03 29.05 -10.39
CA ARG A 849 37.91 29.77 -11.66
C ARG A 849 36.48 30.23 -11.86
N TYR A 850 36.30 31.55 -11.85
CA TYR A 850 35.02 32.20 -12.10
C TYR A 850 34.90 32.65 -13.56
N ASP A 851 33.74 32.44 -14.16
CA ASP A 851 33.39 32.90 -15.51
C ASP A 851 31.97 33.47 -15.47
N GLY A 852 31.83 34.79 -15.31
CA GLY A 852 30.54 35.46 -15.18
C GLY A 852 29.68 35.31 -16.44
N GLY A 853 30.30 35.39 -17.61
CA GLY A 853 29.60 35.31 -18.88
C GLY A 853 29.00 36.65 -19.29
N ALA A 854 27.69 36.68 -19.55
CA ALA A 854 27.00 37.84 -20.10
C ALA A 854 26.06 38.46 -19.07
N GLY A 855 26.42 39.62 -18.53
CA GLY A 855 25.51 40.45 -17.77
C GLY A 855 26.25 41.32 -16.77
N THR A 856 25.91 41.23 -15.49
CA THR A 856 26.65 41.96 -14.44
C THR A 856 26.82 41.05 -13.25
N ASP A 857 28.01 40.51 -13.16
CA ASP A 857 28.33 39.34 -12.38
C ASP A 857 29.18 39.74 -11.18
N ARG A 858 29.01 38.99 -10.08
CA ARG A 858 29.65 39.35 -8.82
C ARG A 858 30.15 38.15 -8.04
N ILE A 859 31.30 38.30 -7.40
CA ILE A 859 31.76 37.41 -6.33
C ILE A 859 31.36 38.05 -5.00
N VAL A 860 30.73 37.30 -4.09
CA VAL A 860 30.24 37.82 -2.81
C VAL A 860 30.77 37.00 -1.65
N ALA A 861 31.48 37.67 -0.75
CA ALA A 861 32.03 37.06 0.46
C ALA A 861 31.01 37.10 1.60
N TYR A 862 30.79 35.95 2.25
CA TYR A 862 29.90 35.84 3.42
C TYR A 862 30.60 35.27 4.65
N GLY A 863 30.18 35.72 5.84
CA GLY A 863 30.54 35.10 7.11
C GLY A 863 31.59 35.86 7.92
N GLY A 864 32.62 35.15 8.38
CA GLY A 864 33.67 35.69 9.25
C GLY A 864 34.76 36.41 8.46
N LYS A 865 36.00 35.90 8.56
CA LYS A 865 37.06 36.21 7.60
C LYS A 865 36.84 35.36 6.35
N VAL A 866 37.10 35.92 5.18
CA VAL A 866 36.94 35.21 3.91
C VAL A 866 38.21 35.32 3.08
N ASP A 867 38.71 34.19 2.58
CA ASP A 867 39.76 34.15 1.56
C ASP A 867 39.13 33.65 0.25
N ILE A 868 38.98 34.53 -0.74
CA ILE A 868 38.55 34.20 -2.09
C ILE A 868 39.80 33.76 -2.86
N GLY A 869 39.98 32.46 -3.05
CA GLY A 869 41.15 31.95 -3.74
C GLY A 869 41.02 32.04 -5.26
N LEU A 870 42.09 32.47 -5.92
CA LEU A 870 42.14 32.70 -7.36
C LEU A 870 43.44 32.14 -7.94
N ALA A 871 43.36 31.24 -8.92
CA ALA A 871 44.54 30.81 -9.67
C ALA A 871 44.89 31.77 -10.83
N ALA A 872 43.87 32.44 -11.37
CA ALA A 872 43.98 33.50 -12.38
C ALA A 872 42.69 34.31 -12.40
N PHE A 873 42.79 35.61 -12.62
CA PHE A 873 41.63 36.49 -12.71
C PHE A 873 41.94 37.67 -13.63
N GLY A 874 40.98 38.07 -14.47
CA GLY A 874 41.14 39.17 -15.39
C GLY A 874 39.83 39.58 -16.07
N PRO A 875 39.87 40.59 -16.96
CA PRO A 875 38.68 41.08 -17.67
C PRO A 875 37.96 40.01 -18.51
N ALA A 876 38.68 38.95 -18.93
CA ALA A 876 38.10 37.84 -19.68
C ALA A 876 37.20 36.92 -18.84
N ASN A 877 37.28 36.99 -17.51
CA ASN A 877 36.40 36.26 -16.61
C ASN A 877 34.99 36.87 -16.55
N GLY A 878 34.79 38.12 -17.01
CA GLY A 878 33.47 38.75 -17.03
C GLY A 878 32.85 38.95 -15.64
N VAL A 879 33.65 39.28 -14.61
CA VAL A 879 33.16 39.56 -13.26
C VAL A 879 33.42 41.03 -12.92
N GLU A 880 32.36 41.84 -12.86
CA GLU A 880 32.46 43.29 -12.68
C GLU A 880 32.53 43.72 -11.22
N ILE A 881 32.10 42.87 -10.27
CA ILE A 881 31.99 43.25 -8.86
C ILE A 881 32.57 42.16 -7.94
N VAL A 882 33.40 42.58 -6.97
CA VAL A 882 33.70 41.77 -5.78
C VAL A 882 33.12 42.47 -4.56
N ASP A 883 32.15 41.83 -3.91
CA ASP A 883 31.42 42.39 -2.77
C ASP A 883 31.82 41.70 -1.45
N ALA A 884 32.56 42.45 -0.63
CA ALA A 884 33.00 42.06 0.70
C ALA A 884 32.03 42.50 1.80
N SER A 885 30.91 43.16 1.48
CA SER A 885 29.98 43.71 2.48
C SER A 885 29.23 42.65 3.29
N GLY A 886 29.14 41.41 2.77
CA GLY A 886 28.54 40.26 3.44
C GLY A 886 29.42 39.63 4.52
N ALA A 887 30.72 39.96 4.57
CA ALA A 887 31.67 39.46 5.55
C ALA A 887 31.77 40.39 6.77
N SER A 888 31.80 39.79 7.96
CA SER A 888 31.99 40.49 9.23
C SER A 888 33.46 40.70 9.61
N GLY A 889 34.37 39.98 8.94
CA GLY A 889 35.82 40.03 9.11
C GLY A 889 36.54 40.55 7.87
N ALA A 890 37.86 40.36 7.84
CA ALA A 890 38.68 40.74 6.68
C ALA A 890 38.41 39.80 5.50
N VAL A 891 38.27 40.38 4.31
CA VAL A 891 38.18 39.65 3.04
C VAL A 891 39.48 39.82 2.28
N ARG A 892 40.00 38.73 1.72
CA ARG A 892 41.23 38.72 0.95
C ARG A 892 41.02 37.98 -0.37
N LEU A 893 41.44 38.59 -1.47
CA LEU A 893 41.62 37.94 -2.76
C LEU A 893 43.01 37.29 -2.71
N LEU A 894 43.07 35.97 -2.79
CA LEU A 894 44.28 35.19 -2.49
C LEU A 894 44.75 34.40 -3.71
N GLY A 895 45.92 34.74 -4.23
CA GLY A 895 46.65 33.94 -5.22
C GLY A 895 47.13 32.60 -4.66
N ASP A 896 47.41 31.66 -5.56
CA ASP A 896 47.89 30.33 -5.19
C ASP A 896 49.41 30.32 -4.93
N TRP A 897 50.08 29.17 -5.08
CA TRP A 897 51.53 29.04 -4.88
C TRP A 897 52.33 29.06 -6.20
N ASN A 898 51.68 29.41 -7.31
CA ASN A 898 52.26 29.50 -8.64
C ASN A 898 52.28 30.96 -9.13
N ASP A 899 53.00 31.21 -10.23
CA ASP A 899 52.98 32.51 -10.91
C ASP A 899 51.53 32.87 -11.34
N ASN A 900 50.88 33.80 -10.63
CA ASN A 900 49.51 34.23 -10.90
C ASN A 900 49.46 35.51 -11.77
N LEU A 901 48.39 35.59 -12.59
CA LEU A 901 47.96 36.83 -13.23
C LEU A 901 46.62 37.24 -12.64
N LEU A 902 46.62 38.30 -11.83
CA LEU A 902 45.45 38.82 -11.13
C LEU A 902 45.22 40.27 -11.57
N ASP A 903 44.31 40.47 -12.52
CA ASP A 903 43.99 41.77 -13.10
C ASP A 903 42.56 42.19 -12.73
N PHE A 904 42.47 43.16 -11.81
CA PHE A 904 41.20 43.71 -11.34
C PHE A 904 40.86 45.06 -11.98
N SER A 905 41.56 45.46 -13.05
CA SER A 905 41.37 46.77 -13.69
C SER A 905 39.96 47.00 -14.26
N ALA A 906 39.22 45.93 -14.54
CA ALA A 906 37.83 45.95 -14.99
C ALA A 906 36.80 45.64 -13.88
N THR A 907 37.26 45.48 -12.63
CA THR A 907 36.45 45.02 -11.51
C THR A 907 36.33 46.10 -10.45
N SER A 908 35.14 46.21 -9.86
CA SER A 908 34.85 47.14 -8.77
C SER A 908 34.75 46.42 -7.43
N PHE A 909 35.32 47.01 -6.39
CA PHE A 909 35.28 46.44 -5.04
C PHE A 909 34.23 47.15 -4.17
N VAL A 910 33.40 46.37 -3.50
CA VAL A 910 32.42 46.86 -2.51
C VAL A 910 32.84 46.36 -1.13
N GLY A 911 32.97 47.28 -0.17
CA GLY A 911 33.46 46.95 1.17
C GLY A 911 34.98 47.04 1.29
N LYS A 912 35.55 46.40 2.32
CA LYS A 912 37.00 46.42 2.58
C LYS A 912 37.59 45.05 2.30
N LEU A 913 38.46 44.98 1.30
CA LEU A 913 39.22 43.78 0.98
C LEU A 913 40.68 44.13 0.67
N SER A 914 41.54 43.11 0.63
CA SER A 914 42.92 43.22 0.19
C SER A 914 43.25 42.16 -0.85
N ILE A 915 44.21 42.43 -1.71
CA ILE A 915 44.77 41.47 -2.67
C ILE A 915 46.09 40.93 -2.10
N ASP A 916 46.26 39.62 -2.14
CA ASP A 916 47.46 38.90 -1.70
C ASP A 916 47.87 37.93 -2.80
N GLY A 917 49.06 38.11 -3.37
CA GLY A 917 49.58 37.25 -4.45
C GLY A 917 49.82 35.81 -4.03
N GLY A 918 49.93 35.52 -2.72
CA GLY A 918 50.26 34.18 -2.25
C GLY A 918 51.75 33.90 -2.38
N GLY A 919 52.15 33.08 -3.36
CA GLY A 919 53.56 32.87 -3.65
C GLY A 919 53.80 32.49 -5.11
N GLY A 920 54.98 32.80 -5.63
CA GLY A 920 55.22 32.72 -7.07
C GLY A 920 55.69 34.07 -7.59
N ARG A 921 55.83 34.21 -8.91
CA ARG A 921 56.11 35.51 -9.54
C ARG A 921 54.81 36.04 -10.12
N ASP A 922 54.16 36.89 -9.35
CA ASP A 922 52.80 37.32 -9.60
C ASP A 922 52.79 38.66 -10.34
N THR A 923 51.83 38.79 -11.25
CA THR A 923 51.46 40.06 -11.86
C THR A 923 50.09 40.46 -11.35
N ILE A 924 50.06 41.52 -10.53
CA ILE A 924 48.84 42.00 -9.87
C ILE A 924 48.56 43.43 -10.34
N ILE A 925 47.35 43.65 -10.85
CA ILE A 925 46.84 44.96 -11.23
C ILE A 925 45.59 45.21 -10.39
N GLY A 926 45.60 46.29 -9.61
CA GLY A 926 44.46 46.71 -8.80
C GLY A 926 43.27 47.21 -9.62
N SER A 927 42.26 47.63 -8.89
CA SER A 927 41.05 48.25 -9.41
C SER A 927 41.28 49.74 -9.73
N ALA A 928 40.19 50.48 -9.95
CA ALA A 928 40.24 51.95 -10.09
C ALA A 928 39.94 52.69 -8.77
N GLY A 929 39.86 51.97 -7.65
CA GLY A 929 39.65 52.52 -6.31
C GLY A 929 40.88 52.32 -5.42
N ASP A 930 40.79 52.78 -4.17
CA ASP A 930 41.90 52.64 -3.21
C ASP A 930 42.16 51.15 -2.86
N ASP A 931 43.27 50.61 -3.33
CA ASP A 931 43.61 49.19 -3.20
C ASP A 931 44.67 48.91 -2.12
N ARG A 932 44.62 47.71 -1.55
CA ARG A 932 45.67 47.18 -0.68
C ARG A 932 46.20 45.89 -1.26
N ILE A 933 47.45 45.93 -1.75
CA ILE A 933 48.10 44.83 -2.47
C ILE A 933 49.33 44.36 -1.69
N ASP A 934 49.38 43.07 -1.36
CA ASP A 934 50.59 42.37 -0.88
C ASP A 934 51.01 41.39 -1.98
N GLY A 935 52.24 41.50 -2.48
CA GLY A 935 52.78 40.63 -3.52
C GLY A 935 53.10 39.22 -3.01
N GLY A 936 52.96 38.97 -1.70
CA GLY A 936 53.03 37.63 -1.15
C GLY A 936 54.39 37.29 -0.55
N SER A 937 54.66 35.99 -0.45
CA SER A 937 55.70 35.46 0.45
C SER A 937 57.06 35.22 -0.19
N TRP A 938 57.14 35.01 -1.50
CA TRP A 938 58.39 34.80 -2.24
C TRP A 938 58.19 34.98 -3.75
N GLY A 939 59.22 35.47 -4.44
CA GLY A 939 59.27 35.62 -5.89
C GLY A 939 59.37 37.09 -6.31
N ASP A 940 59.80 37.35 -7.54
CA ASP A 940 59.88 38.71 -8.09
C ASP A 940 58.50 39.14 -8.59
N GLN A 941 57.88 40.08 -7.88
CA GLN A 941 56.51 40.53 -8.13
C GLN A 941 56.44 41.70 -9.11
N THR A 942 55.35 41.79 -9.87
CA THR A 942 54.98 42.97 -10.65
C THR A 942 53.62 43.48 -10.21
N LEU A 943 53.61 44.57 -9.44
CA LEU A 943 52.42 45.14 -8.81
C LEU A 943 52.09 46.50 -9.42
N SER A 944 50.82 46.74 -9.73
CA SER A 944 50.28 48.06 -10.12
C SER A 944 49.06 48.36 -9.28
N GLY A 945 49.05 49.50 -8.58
CA GLY A 945 47.90 50.00 -7.81
C GLY A 945 46.73 50.34 -8.74
N GLY A 946 46.99 51.18 -9.74
CA GLY A 946 45.96 51.57 -10.70
C GLY A 946 45.61 53.05 -10.54
N GLU A 947 44.33 53.38 -10.49
CA GLU A 947 43.88 54.71 -10.04
C GLU A 947 43.36 54.55 -8.61
N GLY A 948 43.60 55.52 -7.72
CA GLY A 948 43.25 55.38 -6.30
C GLY A 948 44.43 55.75 -5.42
N ASN A 949 44.24 55.77 -4.10
CA ASN A 949 45.35 55.90 -3.15
C ASN A 949 45.70 54.52 -2.63
N ASP A 950 46.70 53.91 -3.24
CA ASP A 950 46.96 52.50 -3.09
C ASP A 950 48.04 52.23 -2.04
N VAL A 951 47.98 51.03 -1.47
CA VAL A 951 48.96 50.54 -0.50
C VAL A 951 49.57 49.24 -1.02
N LEU A 952 50.81 49.30 -1.48
CA LEU A 952 51.51 48.18 -2.10
C LEU A 952 52.65 47.68 -1.19
N ARG A 953 52.82 46.36 -1.12
CA ARG A 953 53.97 45.70 -0.48
C ARG A 953 54.47 44.61 -1.42
N GLY A 954 55.76 44.64 -1.78
CA GLY A 954 56.35 43.70 -2.73
C GLY A 954 56.45 42.27 -2.18
N GLY A 955 56.88 42.15 -0.93
CA GLY A 955 57.10 40.85 -0.30
C GLY A 955 58.59 40.57 -0.22
N THR A 956 59.03 39.36 -0.59
CA THR A 956 60.47 39.07 -0.73
C THR A 956 60.80 38.82 -2.20
N GLY A 957 61.78 39.53 -2.73
CA GLY A 957 62.11 39.40 -4.15
C GLY A 957 62.81 40.64 -4.69
N THR A 958 62.99 40.72 -6.00
CA THR A 958 63.33 41.98 -6.68
C THR A 958 62.09 42.47 -7.38
N ASP A 959 61.30 43.27 -6.69
CA ASP A 959 59.94 43.57 -7.09
C ASP A 959 59.88 44.83 -7.97
N ARG A 960 58.81 44.91 -8.77
CA ARG A 960 58.41 46.10 -9.51
C ARG A 960 57.07 46.57 -8.96
N LEU A 961 57.05 47.75 -8.36
CA LEU A 961 55.85 48.32 -7.76
C LEU A 961 55.55 49.66 -8.42
N SER A 962 54.35 49.78 -9.00
CA SER A 962 53.82 51.01 -9.57
C SER A 962 52.59 51.45 -8.76
N GLY A 963 52.58 52.69 -8.26
CA GLY A 963 51.42 53.29 -7.60
C GLY A 963 50.32 53.53 -8.62
N GLY A 964 50.61 54.41 -9.59
CA GLY A 964 49.71 54.70 -10.70
C GLY A 964 49.18 56.13 -10.58
N GLY A 965 47.87 56.32 -10.50
CA GLY A 965 47.27 57.64 -10.30
C GLY A 965 46.70 57.79 -8.90
N GLY A 966 47.17 58.75 -8.11
CA GLY A 966 46.71 59.02 -6.75
C GLY A 966 47.86 59.15 -5.76
N GLY A 967 47.60 59.09 -4.46
CA GLY A 967 48.60 59.33 -3.41
C GLY A 967 49.06 58.06 -2.71
N ASP A 968 49.97 57.33 -3.33
CA ASP A 968 50.24 55.92 -3.07
C ASP A 968 51.27 55.68 -1.96
N THR A 969 51.24 54.48 -1.38
CA THR A 969 52.07 54.06 -0.25
C THR A 969 52.72 52.72 -0.49
N PHE A 970 54.04 52.69 -0.63
CA PHE A 970 54.83 51.46 -0.66
C PHE A 970 55.26 51.10 0.76
N GLN A 971 54.81 49.96 1.30
CA GLN A 971 55.13 49.52 2.66
C GLN A 971 56.35 48.60 2.67
N VAL A 972 57.30 48.88 3.58
CA VAL A 972 58.50 48.05 3.79
C VAL A 972 58.67 47.71 5.27
N THR A 973 58.92 46.44 5.61
CA THR A 973 58.98 46.02 7.04
C THR A 973 60.28 45.34 7.49
N GLY A 974 61.02 44.72 6.57
CA GLY A 974 62.13 43.82 6.87
C GLY A 974 63.52 44.43 6.79
N ASN A 975 64.55 43.66 7.17
CA ASN A 975 65.95 44.07 7.04
C ASN A 975 66.88 42.90 6.64
N VAL A 976 68.11 43.18 6.19
CA VAL A 976 69.09 42.18 5.68
C VAL A 976 69.37 41.04 6.68
N GLY A 977 69.20 41.30 7.98
CA GLY A 977 69.38 40.29 9.03
C GLY A 977 68.14 39.48 9.39
N SER A 978 66.95 39.92 8.97
CA SER A 978 65.66 39.33 9.34
C SER A 978 64.56 39.81 8.40
N GLY A 979 64.19 38.99 7.42
CA GLY A 979 63.02 39.21 6.57
C GLY A 979 63.18 40.32 5.53
N PHE A 980 64.41 40.55 5.03
CA PHE A 980 64.68 41.52 3.96
C PHE A 980 63.74 41.32 2.77
N GLU A 981 63.10 42.41 2.36
CA GLU A 981 62.09 42.40 1.29
C GLU A 981 62.73 42.45 -0.10
N GLY A 982 64.02 42.83 -0.17
CA GLY A 982 64.83 42.74 -1.38
C GLY A 982 65.11 44.11 -2.00
N TYR A 983 65.52 44.13 -3.27
CA TYR A 983 65.99 45.33 -3.97
C TYR A 983 65.00 45.79 -5.03
N ASP A 984 64.02 46.58 -4.60
CA ASP A 984 62.85 46.85 -5.42
C ASP A 984 63.03 48.04 -6.37
N ARG A 985 62.14 48.12 -7.34
CA ARG A 985 61.90 49.31 -8.15
C ARG A 985 60.53 49.89 -7.83
N TYR A 986 60.53 51.11 -7.33
CA TYR A 986 59.33 51.88 -7.02
C TYR A 986 59.06 52.89 -8.13
N ASP A 987 57.82 52.99 -8.58
CA ASP A 987 57.31 54.02 -9.48
C ASP A 987 56.02 54.60 -8.87
N GLY A 988 56.09 55.81 -8.30
CA GLY A 988 54.93 56.45 -7.68
C GLY A 988 53.85 56.83 -8.68
N GLY A 989 54.24 57.18 -9.92
CA GLY A 989 53.30 57.66 -10.92
C GLY A 989 52.84 59.10 -10.65
N ALA A 990 51.53 59.33 -10.60
CA ALA A 990 50.93 60.64 -10.55
C ALA A 990 50.24 60.90 -9.20
N GLY A 991 50.87 61.69 -8.34
CA GLY A 991 50.21 62.28 -7.18
C GLY A 991 51.19 62.65 -6.09
N THR A 992 51.06 62.08 -4.90
CA THR A 992 52.03 62.31 -3.82
C THR A 992 52.29 61.01 -3.10
N ASP A 993 53.40 60.41 -3.47
CA ASP A 993 53.69 59.01 -3.26
C ASP A 993 54.78 58.85 -2.20
N ARG A 994 54.67 57.77 -1.44
CA ARG A 994 55.53 57.57 -0.27
C ARG A 994 55.97 56.14 -0.09
N ILE A 995 57.23 55.95 0.28
CA ILE A 995 57.74 54.69 0.84
C ILE A 995 57.68 54.80 2.37
N VAL A 996 57.08 53.83 3.05
CA VAL A 996 56.89 53.86 4.50
C VAL A 996 57.48 52.61 5.15
N ALA A 997 58.43 52.83 6.06
CA ALA A 997 59.05 51.78 6.84
C ALA A 997 58.27 51.50 8.13
N TYR A 998 57.98 50.23 8.39
CA TYR A 998 57.29 49.75 9.59
C TYR A 998 58.09 48.69 10.34
N GLY A 999 57.98 48.63 11.66
CA GLY A 999 58.51 47.51 12.46
C GLY A 999 59.79 47.85 13.23
N GLY A 1000 60.78 46.95 13.20
CA GLY A 1000 62.03 47.05 13.97
C GLY A 1000 63.07 47.92 13.27
N LYS A 1001 64.22 47.32 12.94
CA LYS A 1001 65.14 47.88 11.94
C LYS A 1001 64.60 47.53 10.56
N VAL A 1002 64.70 48.46 9.62
CA VAL A 1002 64.19 48.27 8.25
C VAL A 1002 65.30 48.63 7.26
N ASP A 1003 65.55 47.76 6.29
CA ASP A 1003 66.37 48.06 5.12
C ASP A 1003 65.44 48.14 3.91
N ILE A 1004 65.24 49.34 3.37
CA ILE A 1004 64.53 49.59 2.12
C ILE A 1004 65.54 49.36 1.00
N GLY A 1005 65.48 48.22 0.33
CA GLY A 1005 66.40 47.93 -0.75
C GLY A 1005 65.98 48.62 -2.05
N LEU A 1006 66.96 49.17 -2.76
CA LEU A 1006 66.75 49.93 -3.98
C LEU A 1006 67.70 49.43 -5.08
N ALA A 1007 67.15 48.96 -6.19
CA ALA A 1007 67.97 48.66 -7.37
C ALA A 1007 68.36 49.92 -8.15
N ALA A 1008 67.53 50.96 -8.09
CA ALA A 1008 67.78 52.31 -8.57
C ALA A 1008 66.70 53.24 -8.03
N PHE A 1009 67.04 54.50 -7.78
CA PHE A 1009 66.09 55.52 -7.34
C PHE A 1009 66.48 56.88 -7.90
N ALA A 1010 65.53 57.59 -8.50
CA ALA A 1010 65.74 58.89 -9.13
C ALA A 1010 64.45 59.71 -9.09
N PRO A 1011 64.50 61.03 -9.34
CA PRO A 1011 63.30 61.86 -9.43
C PRO A 1011 62.25 61.37 -10.45
N ALA A 1012 62.69 60.63 -11.48
CA ALA A 1012 61.79 60.05 -12.47
C ALA A 1012 60.91 58.91 -11.93
N ASN A 1013 61.25 58.35 -10.77
CA ASN A 1013 60.44 57.35 -10.07
C ASN A 1013 59.20 57.97 -9.40
N GLY A 1014 59.07 59.29 -9.29
CA GLY A 1014 57.85 59.93 -8.78
C GLY A 1014 57.52 59.64 -7.31
N VAL A 1015 58.51 59.41 -6.45
CA VAL A 1015 58.29 59.20 -5.00
C VAL A 1015 58.80 60.41 -4.21
N GLU A 1016 57.87 61.20 -3.65
CA GLU A 1016 58.17 62.46 -2.97
C GLU A 1016 58.56 62.29 -1.50
N ILE A 1017 58.18 61.19 -0.85
CA ILE A 1017 58.34 61.00 0.60
C ILE A 1017 58.93 59.62 0.92
N VAL A 1018 59.95 59.58 1.76
CA VAL A 1018 60.34 58.34 2.48
C VAL A 1018 60.13 58.56 3.97
N ASP A 1019 59.24 57.77 4.56
CA ASP A 1019 58.79 57.91 5.94
C ASP A 1019 59.24 56.74 6.82
N ALA A 1020 60.16 57.03 7.74
CA ALA A 1020 60.68 56.11 8.74
C ALA A 1020 59.96 56.21 10.10
N SER A 1021 58.92 57.03 10.23
CA SER A 1021 58.21 57.23 11.50
C SER A 1021 57.47 55.99 12.00
N GLY A 1022 57.15 55.04 11.11
CA GLY A 1022 56.54 53.75 11.43
C GLY A 1022 57.52 52.71 11.99
N ALA A 1023 58.83 52.95 11.90
CA ALA A 1023 59.86 52.04 12.40
C ALA A 1023 60.32 52.43 13.82
N SER A 1024 60.50 51.42 14.67
CA SER A 1024 61.00 51.57 16.05
C SER A 1024 62.53 51.52 16.14
N GLY A 1025 63.21 51.07 15.08
CA GLY A 1025 64.66 50.98 14.93
C GLY A 1025 65.21 51.86 13.82
N ALA A 1026 66.47 51.62 13.44
CA ALA A 1026 67.12 52.35 12.34
C ALA A 1026 66.53 51.92 11.00
N VAL A 1027 66.26 52.90 10.13
CA VAL A 1027 65.83 52.70 8.75
C VAL A 1027 66.97 53.09 7.82
N ARG A 1028 67.29 52.20 6.87
CA ARG A 1028 68.36 52.39 5.90
C ARG A 1028 67.81 52.21 4.49
N LEU A 1029 68.11 53.16 3.61
CA LEU A 1029 67.95 53.04 2.17
C LEU A 1029 69.21 52.34 1.65
N LEU A 1030 69.08 51.16 1.05
CA LEU A 1030 70.19 50.26 0.76
C LEU A 1030 70.27 49.93 -0.74
N GLY A 1031 71.35 50.33 -1.39
CA GLY A 1031 71.70 49.89 -2.74
C GLY A 1031 72.10 48.41 -2.80
N ASP A 1032 72.05 47.85 -4.01
CA ASP A 1032 72.43 46.47 -4.29
C ASP A 1032 73.96 46.32 -4.43
N TRP A 1033 74.42 45.31 -5.16
CA TRP A 1033 75.86 45.05 -5.39
C TRP A 1033 76.34 45.51 -6.78
N ASN A 1034 75.50 46.26 -7.51
CA ASN A 1034 75.79 46.83 -8.82
C ASN A 1034 75.96 48.35 -8.72
N ASP A 1035 76.50 48.96 -9.77
CA ASP A 1035 76.56 50.42 -9.90
C ASP A 1035 75.13 51.03 -9.84
N ASN A 1036 74.78 51.66 -8.72
CA ASN A 1036 73.47 52.24 -8.47
C ASN A 1036 73.43 53.74 -8.71
N LEU A 1037 72.28 54.23 -9.21
CA LEU A 1037 71.90 55.63 -9.13
C LEU A 1037 70.88 55.76 -8.00
N LEU A 1038 71.25 56.45 -6.92
CA LEU A 1038 70.42 56.70 -5.75
C LEU A 1038 70.28 58.22 -5.56
N ASP A 1039 69.34 58.82 -6.28
CA ASP A 1039 69.10 60.26 -6.33
C ASP A 1039 67.80 60.65 -5.62
N PHE A 1040 67.94 61.18 -4.41
CA PHE A 1040 66.85 61.66 -3.55
C PHE A 1040 66.66 63.18 -3.65
N SER A 1041 67.17 63.82 -4.70
CA SER A 1041 67.12 65.27 -4.89
C SER A 1041 65.72 65.87 -4.93
N ALA A 1042 64.71 65.07 -5.24
CA ALA A 1042 63.29 65.44 -5.29
C ALA A 1042 62.46 64.82 -4.15
N THR A 1043 63.11 64.14 -3.21
CA THR A 1043 62.45 63.35 -2.16
C THR A 1043 62.69 63.96 -0.79
N SER A 1044 61.70 63.86 0.09
CA SER A 1044 61.75 64.33 1.47
C SER A 1044 61.76 63.17 2.45
N PHE A 1045 62.60 63.28 3.48
CA PHE A 1045 62.73 62.25 4.51
C PHE A 1045 61.99 62.63 5.79
N VAL A 1046 61.19 61.70 6.31
CA VAL A 1046 60.47 61.84 7.57
C VAL A 1046 61.02 60.82 8.57
N GLY A 1047 61.55 61.28 9.70
CA GLY A 1047 62.20 60.40 10.69
C GLY A 1047 63.72 60.34 10.52
N LYS A 1048 64.36 59.29 11.06
CA LYS A 1048 65.82 59.10 11.00
C LYS A 1048 66.16 58.02 9.99
N LEU A 1049 66.75 58.42 8.87
CA LEU A 1049 67.17 57.53 7.80
C LEU A 1049 68.68 57.69 7.52
N SER A 1050 69.28 56.63 7.00
CA SER A 1050 70.60 56.68 6.38
C SER A 1050 70.54 56.12 4.97
N ILE A 1051 71.32 56.69 4.05
CA ILE A 1051 71.53 56.17 2.70
C ILE A 1051 72.80 55.32 2.71
N ASP A 1052 72.77 54.14 2.12
CA ASP A 1052 73.89 53.21 1.99
C ASP A 1052 73.92 52.71 0.55
N GLY A 1053 74.98 53.03 -0.20
CA GLY A 1053 75.13 52.63 -1.60
C GLY A 1053 75.27 51.12 -1.78
N GLY A 1054 75.67 50.39 -0.74
CA GLY A 1054 75.89 48.95 -0.84
C GLY A 1054 77.24 48.67 -1.49
N GLY A 1055 77.23 48.07 -2.68
CA GLY A 1055 78.45 47.85 -3.46
C GLY A 1055 78.25 48.12 -4.93
N GLY A 1056 79.33 48.48 -5.63
CA GLY A 1056 79.22 49.00 -6.99
C GLY A 1056 79.91 50.36 -7.06
N ARG A 1057 79.92 50.99 -8.23
CA ARG A 1057 80.30 52.41 -8.36
C ARG A 1057 79.04 53.24 -8.30
N ASP A 1058 78.71 53.69 -7.11
CA ASP A 1058 77.41 54.29 -6.86
C ASP A 1058 77.43 55.80 -7.09
N THR A 1059 76.33 56.33 -7.59
CA THR A 1059 76.07 57.78 -7.61
C THR A 1059 74.96 58.07 -6.64
N ILE A 1060 75.31 58.67 -5.51
CA ILE A 1060 74.40 58.97 -4.41
C ILE A 1060 74.20 60.48 -4.33
N VAL A 1061 72.94 60.91 -4.42
CA VAL A 1061 72.54 62.30 -4.27
C VAL A 1061 71.53 62.39 -3.11
N GLY A 1062 71.90 63.12 -2.06
CA GLY A 1062 71.10 63.35 -0.86
C GLY A 1062 69.90 64.27 -1.08
N THR A 1063 69.21 64.56 0.01
CA THR A 1063 68.08 65.49 0.08
C THR A 1063 68.57 66.94 0.23
N ALA A 1064 67.68 67.87 0.53
CA ALA A 1064 68.05 69.25 0.89
C ALA A 1064 68.12 69.46 2.43
N ALA A 1065 68.05 68.38 3.21
CA ALA A 1065 68.18 68.36 4.65
C ALA A 1065 69.52 67.69 5.05
N GLY A 1066 69.85 67.68 6.35
CA GLY A 1066 71.05 67.00 6.81
C GLY A 1066 70.91 65.48 6.75
N ASP A 1067 71.73 64.83 5.93
CA ASP A 1067 71.68 63.41 5.63
C ASP A 1067 72.81 62.61 6.29
N VAL A 1068 72.62 61.29 6.42
CA VAL A 1068 73.66 60.34 6.81
C VAL A 1068 73.88 59.38 5.65
N ILE A 1069 75.05 59.44 5.02
CA ILE A 1069 75.34 58.74 3.77
C ILE A 1069 76.56 57.83 3.92
N PHE A 1070 76.44 56.60 3.44
CA PHE A 1070 77.52 55.62 3.29
C PHE A 1070 77.66 55.31 1.79
N GLY A 1071 78.83 55.57 1.20
CA GLY A 1071 79.14 55.25 -0.20
C GLY A 1071 79.17 53.75 -0.42
N GLY A 1072 79.92 53.04 0.43
CA GLY A 1072 79.91 51.58 0.47
C GLY A 1072 81.16 50.99 -0.16
N HIS A 1073 80.99 49.98 -1.02
CA HIS A 1073 82.10 49.31 -1.70
C HIS A 1073 82.19 49.73 -3.17
N GLY A 1074 83.15 50.59 -3.52
CA GLY A 1074 83.51 50.85 -4.90
C GLY A 1074 84.07 52.26 -5.07
N ALA A 1075 83.99 52.80 -6.27
CA ALA A 1075 84.48 54.15 -6.54
C ALA A 1075 83.27 55.06 -6.68
N ASP A 1076 82.84 55.62 -5.56
CA ASP A 1076 81.51 56.19 -5.41
C ASP A 1076 81.53 57.71 -5.62
N VAL A 1077 80.42 58.25 -6.09
CA VAL A 1077 80.18 59.69 -6.23
C VAL A 1077 79.06 60.08 -5.28
N VAL A 1078 79.38 60.86 -4.25
CA VAL A 1078 78.43 61.24 -3.20
C VAL A 1078 78.24 62.75 -3.16
N ASP A 1079 77.01 63.21 -3.41
CA ASP A 1079 76.58 64.61 -3.28
C ASP A 1079 75.54 64.71 -2.15
N GLY A 1080 75.92 65.24 -0.98
CA GLY A 1080 74.97 65.50 0.12
C GLY A 1080 74.00 66.65 -0.17
N ARG A 1081 74.27 67.42 -1.23
CA ARG A 1081 73.57 68.64 -1.65
C ARG A 1081 73.63 69.79 -0.66
N GLY A 1082 72.68 69.89 0.25
CA GLY A 1082 72.54 71.02 1.15
C GLY A 1082 71.91 70.56 2.44
N GLY A 1083 72.42 71.01 3.57
CA GLY A 1083 72.12 70.36 4.84
C GLY A 1083 73.34 70.48 5.75
N ASN A 1084 73.42 69.63 6.75
CA ASN A 1084 74.68 69.38 7.43
C ASN A 1084 74.85 67.87 7.39
N ASP A 1085 75.64 67.39 6.45
CA ASP A 1085 75.64 65.97 6.07
C ASP A 1085 76.76 65.21 6.78
N THR A 1086 76.53 63.93 7.08
CA THR A 1086 77.55 63.01 7.59
C THR A 1086 77.78 61.92 6.56
N ILE A 1087 78.93 61.95 5.92
CA ILE A 1087 79.28 61.10 4.79
C ILE A 1087 80.43 60.18 5.17
N THR A 1088 80.35 58.92 4.77
CA THR A 1088 81.43 57.92 4.87
C THR A 1088 81.59 57.32 3.48
N GLY A 1089 82.74 57.50 2.82
CA GLY A 1089 82.97 57.01 1.46
C GLY A 1089 82.97 55.48 1.40
N GLY A 1090 83.66 54.85 2.34
CA GLY A 1090 83.84 53.40 2.36
C GLY A 1090 85.12 52.99 1.65
N SER A 1091 85.05 51.97 0.79
CA SER A 1091 86.23 51.39 0.16
C SER A 1091 86.29 51.63 -1.34
N GLY A 1092 87.28 52.39 -1.77
CA GLY A 1092 87.66 52.56 -3.18
C GLY A 1092 88.12 54.00 -3.39
N ALA A 1093 87.93 54.55 -4.59
CA ALA A 1093 88.39 55.90 -4.90
C ALA A 1093 87.18 56.82 -5.03
N ASP A 1094 86.81 57.46 -3.93
CA ASP A 1094 85.52 58.11 -3.80
C ASP A 1094 85.60 59.60 -4.14
N THR A 1095 84.50 60.15 -4.65
CA THR A 1095 84.37 61.55 -5.02
C THR A 1095 83.20 62.18 -4.26
N PHE A 1096 83.51 63.09 -3.34
CA PHE A 1096 82.53 63.86 -2.58
C PHE A 1096 82.26 65.18 -3.29
N VAL A 1097 81.04 65.41 -3.75
CA VAL A 1097 80.64 66.56 -4.56
C VAL A 1097 80.00 67.62 -3.67
N PHE A 1098 80.38 68.89 -3.88
CA PHE A 1098 79.87 70.03 -3.10
C PHE A 1098 79.27 71.09 -4.03
N GLY A 1099 77.94 71.28 -3.94
CA GLY A 1099 77.18 72.32 -4.65
C GLY A 1099 77.42 73.73 -4.09
N SER A 1100 76.58 74.73 -4.38
CA SER A 1100 76.82 76.12 -3.91
C SER A 1100 76.45 76.41 -2.45
N ALA A 1101 75.69 75.53 -1.80
CA ALA A 1101 75.11 75.74 -0.46
C ALA A 1101 75.09 74.45 0.37
N TRP A 1102 76.24 73.76 0.42
CA TRP A 1102 76.38 72.46 1.07
C TRP A 1102 76.29 72.50 2.59
N GLY A 1103 76.45 73.66 3.22
CA GLY A 1103 76.31 73.79 4.68
C GLY A 1103 77.53 73.28 5.43
N ARG A 1104 77.34 72.45 6.47
CA ARG A 1104 78.42 71.96 7.33
C ARG A 1104 78.49 70.45 7.35
N ASP A 1105 79.33 69.91 6.48
CA ASP A 1105 79.42 68.47 6.26
C ASP A 1105 80.58 67.85 7.00
N VAL A 1106 80.49 66.55 7.23
CA VAL A 1106 81.51 65.72 7.87
C VAL A 1106 81.77 64.53 6.96
N VAL A 1107 83.03 64.34 6.54
CA VAL A 1107 83.49 63.13 5.84
C VAL A 1107 84.34 62.32 6.81
N ASN A 1108 83.89 61.11 7.15
CA ASN A 1108 84.44 60.34 8.27
C ASN A 1108 85.75 59.59 7.98
N ASP A 1109 86.00 59.24 6.72
CA ASP A 1109 87.04 58.27 6.33
C ASP A 1109 87.81 58.66 5.07
N PHE A 1110 87.83 59.94 4.73
CA PHE A 1110 88.56 60.47 3.58
C PHE A 1110 90.03 60.02 3.55
N GLN A 1111 90.45 59.41 2.44
CA GLN A 1111 91.79 58.91 2.20
C GLN A 1111 92.57 59.82 1.25
N ASP A 1112 93.56 60.52 1.80
CA ASP A 1112 94.49 61.37 1.04
C ASP A 1112 95.16 60.59 -0.11
N GLY A 1113 95.19 61.20 -1.29
CA GLY A 1113 95.77 60.63 -2.51
C GLY A 1113 94.93 59.56 -3.22
N LEU A 1114 93.82 59.10 -2.62
CA LEU A 1114 92.88 58.15 -3.21
C LEU A 1114 91.54 58.84 -3.53
N ASP A 1115 90.96 59.52 -2.56
CA ASP A 1115 89.66 60.18 -2.67
C ASP A 1115 89.78 61.61 -3.24
N ARG A 1116 88.64 62.16 -3.63
CA ARG A 1116 88.52 63.48 -4.26
C ARG A 1116 87.37 64.28 -3.67
N LEU A 1117 87.59 65.58 -3.54
CA LEU A 1117 86.57 66.59 -3.22
C LEU A 1117 86.27 67.39 -4.49
N ASP A 1118 85.05 67.31 -5.00
CA ASP A 1118 84.64 67.97 -6.23
C ASP A 1118 83.89 69.26 -5.94
N PHE A 1119 84.50 70.39 -6.32
CA PHE A 1119 83.95 71.75 -6.21
C PHE A 1119 83.69 72.38 -7.58
N ARG A 1120 83.61 71.57 -8.65
CA ARG A 1120 83.34 72.06 -10.01
C ARG A 1120 82.04 72.87 -10.05
N GLY A 1121 82.14 74.07 -10.59
CA GLY A 1121 81.00 75.00 -10.68
C GLY A 1121 80.66 75.74 -9.38
N THR A 1122 81.34 75.43 -8.27
CA THR A 1122 81.07 75.98 -6.95
C THR A 1122 82.12 77.00 -6.52
N VAL A 1123 83.42 76.69 -6.64
CA VAL A 1123 84.53 77.53 -6.14
C VAL A 1123 85.32 78.16 -7.30
N PRO A 1124 84.90 79.33 -7.82
CA PRO A 1124 85.44 79.92 -9.06
C PRO A 1124 86.92 80.35 -9.01
N GLY A 1125 87.58 80.32 -7.84
CA GLY A 1125 89.00 80.65 -7.67
C GLY A 1125 89.92 79.45 -7.46
N GLY A 1126 89.39 78.23 -7.52
CA GLY A 1126 90.16 76.99 -7.33
C GLY A 1126 90.71 76.82 -5.92
N PHE A 1127 91.69 75.92 -5.77
CA PHE A 1127 92.26 75.49 -4.47
C PHE A 1127 92.69 76.65 -3.56
N LYS A 1128 93.23 77.72 -4.13
CA LYS A 1128 93.73 78.89 -3.37
C LYS A 1128 92.62 79.68 -2.66
N SER A 1129 91.37 79.50 -3.06
CA SER A 1129 90.22 80.17 -2.45
C SER A 1129 89.70 79.46 -1.20
N LEU A 1130 90.10 78.22 -0.96
CA LEU A 1130 89.69 77.44 0.19
C LEU A 1130 90.48 77.83 1.44
N LYS A 1131 89.80 77.84 2.60
CA LYS A 1131 90.43 77.99 3.90
C LYS A 1131 90.49 76.63 4.58
N ILE A 1132 91.70 76.07 4.68
CA ILE A 1132 91.96 74.76 5.29
C ILE A 1132 92.60 74.98 6.66
N VAL A 1133 92.00 74.45 7.72
CA VAL A 1133 92.41 74.64 9.11
C VAL A 1133 92.44 73.31 9.85
N ALA A 1134 93.49 73.09 10.65
CA ALA A 1134 93.54 71.96 11.58
C ALA A 1134 92.58 72.19 12.75
N THR A 1135 91.78 71.17 13.07
CA THR A 1135 90.89 71.14 14.23
C THR A 1135 91.29 69.98 15.15
N ASP A 1136 90.69 69.89 16.33
CA ASP A 1136 90.93 68.77 17.26
C ASP A 1136 90.43 67.42 16.71
N HIS A 1137 89.62 67.44 15.66
CA HIS A 1137 88.96 66.25 15.10
C HIS A 1137 89.39 65.92 13.66
N GLY A 1138 90.17 66.79 12.99
CA GLY A 1138 90.60 66.59 11.60
C GLY A 1138 90.85 67.90 10.83
N ALA A 1139 90.75 67.87 9.51
CA ALA A 1139 90.95 69.01 8.63
C ALA A 1139 89.61 69.66 8.26
N SER A 1140 89.39 70.91 8.66
CA SER A 1140 88.23 71.70 8.25
C SER A 1140 88.56 72.52 7.00
N ILE A 1141 87.76 72.34 5.95
CA ILE A 1141 87.85 73.07 4.69
C ILE A 1141 86.62 73.96 4.59
N SER A 1142 86.82 75.27 4.48
CA SER A 1142 85.71 76.23 4.48
C SER A 1142 85.78 77.19 3.30
N TRP A 1143 84.62 77.51 2.75
CA TRP A 1143 84.46 78.47 1.67
C TRP A 1143 83.05 79.09 1.68
N ALA A 1144 82.97 80.41 1.53
CA ALA A 1144 81.73 81.19 1.44
C ALA A 1144 80.66 80.92 2.53
N GLY A 1145 81.07 80.47 3.73
CA GLY A 1145 80.16 80.18 4.85
C GLY A 1145 79.80 78.70 5.01
N ASN A 1146 80.16 77.87 4.04
CA ASN A 1146 80.08 76.41 4.12
C ASN A 1146 81.40 75.82 4.65
N GLU A 1147 81.32 74.62 5.22
CA GLU A 1147 82.43 73.92 5.86
C GLU A 1147 82.30 72.42 5.59
N VAL A 1148 83.40 71.74 5.29
CA VAL A 1148 83.48 70.28 5.34
C VAL A 1148 84.63 69.87 6.26
N LEU A 1149 84.35 69.01 7.23
CA LEU A 1149 85.32 68.43 8.13
C LEU A 1149 85.72 67.04 7.65
N LEU A 1150 86.99 66.86 7.31
CA LEU A 1150 87.58 65.56 7.06
C LEU A 1150 88.10 64.98 8.37
N VAL A 1151 87.40 64.01 8.94
CA VAL A 1151 87.70 63.44 10.26
C VAL A 1151 89.01 62.64 10.21
N GLY A 1152 89.89 62.85 11.17
CA GLY A 1152 91.17 62.10 11.28
C GLY A 1152 92.25 62.48 10.26
N VAL A 1153 91.92 63.29 9.25
CA VAL A 1153 92.87 63.80 8.24
C VAL A 1153 93.62 65.02 8.78
N LYS A 1154 94.94 65.10 8.59
CA LYS A 1154 95.70 66.29 9.00
C LYS A 1154 95.58 67.36 7.91
N ALA A 1155 95.35 68.61 8.32
CA ALA A 1155 95.23 69.73 7.38
C ALA A 1155 96.46 69.95 6.47
N ALA A 1156 97.64 69.45 6.85
CA ALA A 1156 98.85 69.52 6.04
C ALA A 1156 98.92 68.47 4.91
N ASP A 1157 98.13 67.39 5.04
CA ASP A 1157 98.09 66.29 4.08
C ASP A 1157 97.11 66.61 2.93
N VAL A 1158 96.16 67.53 3.15
CA VAL A 1158 95.20 68.00 2.15
C VAL A 1158 95.87 68.94 1.12
N GLY A 1159 96.01 68.50 -0.12
CA GLY A 1159 96.70 69.20 -1.21
C GLY A 1159 95.83 69.46 -2.44
N ALA A 1160 96.31 70.29 -3.38
CA ALA A 1160 95.53 70.68 -4.56
C ALA A 1160 95.13 69.50 -5.49
N ALA A 1161 95.79 68.35 -5.37
CA ALA A 1161 95.47 67.15 -6.14
C ALA A 1161 94.19 66.46 -5.65
N ASP A 1162 93.82 66.66 -4.38
CA ASP A 1162 92.63 66.07 -3.75
C ASP A 1162 91.33 66.76 -4.17
N PHE A 1163 91.43 67.81 -5.00
CA PHE A 1163 90.31 68.64 -5.39
C PHE A 1163 90.09 68.61 -6.89
N ILE A 1164 88.82 68.66 -7.27
CA ILE A 1164 88.37 68.87 -8.64
C ILE A 1164 87.69 70.26 -8.68
N PHE A 1165 88.05 71.13 -9.63
CA PHE A 1165 87.54 72.51 -9.74
C PHE A 1165 87.01 72.83 -11.13
#